data_AF-A0A800ARH5-F1
#
_entry.id   AF-A0A800ARH5-F1
#
_cell.length_a   1.000
_cell.length_b   1.000
_cell.length_c   1.000
_cell.angle_alpha   90.00
_cell.angle_beta   90.00
_cell.angle_gamma   90.00
#
_symmetry.space_group_name_H-M   'P 1'
#
loop_
_entity.id
_entity.type
_entity.pdbx_description
1 polymer ?
#
loop_
_entity_poly.entity_id
_entity_poly.type
_entity_poly.pdbx_seq_one_letter_code
_entity_poly.pdbx_strand_id
1 'polypeptide(L)'
;MIYKFIDNKGTFVVEDPHNHHLYFPLTNKEGTLLNSISPNLSGDIKKDNEHFLTPPASFEDLRSNLLVRREFFIKVNNQKIIRCSLPYKDKVEIGFLYQKLIKDTKFLKIEILNFIPYCLDIEIMQIKIKAKKDVEIIPTSFIPLYGRKEANLRDHRHVSSLLNRIFLIKYGILLKPTMIFDERGHRKNETIYFVLGYENKKKPPLGQFPILDYFYGRGDLINPEAIKGNIKPVNKKLTSFDGKECCASFRFKKKKLRKKQEAIYTLIMGIAEDKSKIKKNFQRADSLEKINRLFVDTQNFWLKQLKKLEFDFKDKNFNNWLLWVKLQPTLRKLFGCSFLPHFDYGKGGRGWRDLWQDILTLTLVDDKEIRNLIENNFKGVRIDGSNATIITKEGNFISDRNRINRVWMDHGIWPYLSLKLYINKTFDLDIFLKEVPYFCDHQLKRAKEVDYHFFQKDYLLRDKNGRVYYGTVLEHLLIQHLVQFFNVGEHNYIHLENADWNDGLDMAPKRGESVVFTFMYAHNLKDLCSALEKLKEKTKKISLLKEIAPLLDRLNRPINYQVYKEKQKRLEEYLERVKRIEGKKEEIKIDDLIFDLKEKAIHLSKQLQKAYLKEGFFNGYFDERGKQVERIFGKKVRMMLPGSVFSIMSGVALEWQIKKIWSSIKKYLKDKKLDGFHLNTNFGSLYLDLGRAFGFSYGDKENGAFFNHMVVMLAYALYKRGFIKEGFEVLNSIYKMATSKEAKIYPMIPEYFNLEGKGLYFYLTGSASWYIYTLLEQTFGIKFLWGDLLIEPKLVEKNFFKDSLKLKFYWENKIIKVTFLKRKKKVLKKLPRKIISLTQEVINYLQRKIKNYHVIEFIRRNRNYLENEPRKVLRNHKEVFFKEFNLKRNYDKIIVPSPLEEIIITTQHYKKLEEHIDKSRKNFIKYIFPTLKRPNEIREVNGERFYIKLFKNRKIKIHIVVVKTKPDGTFYVTNFPISEWRKIKKIIKKDNLLYSVAPKPATAHYCAAGNLNITHKEKNVKVRKILLENQEILTQNQKFLIKKEKINSFKKKEITLKVFLS
;
A
#
# COMPACT_ATOMS: atom_id res chain seq x y z
N MET A 1 10.73 -1.39 -23.02
CA MET A 1 9.49 -0.59 -23.10
C MET A 1 8.95 -0.69 -24.52
N ILE A 2 7.63 -0.84 -24.66
CA ILE A 2 6.92 -0.77 -25.95
C ILE A 2 6.47 0.67 -26.29
N TYR A 3 6.70 1.61 -25.37
CA TYR A 3 6.30 3.01 -25.47
C TYR A 3 7.51 3.95 -25.30
N LYS A 4 7.32 5.22 -25.68
CA LYS A 4 8.28 6.31 -25.44
C LYS A 4 7.56 7.51 -24.80
N PHE A 5 8.08 7.99 -23.67
CA PHE A 5 7.60 9.24 -23.08
C PHE A 5 8.04 10.45 -23.92
N ILE A 6 7.10 11.32 -24.25
CA ILE A 6 7.36 12.49 -25.10
C ILE A 6 7.55 13.77 -24.29
N ASP A 7 7.08 13.84 -23.05
CA ASP A 7 7.21 14.99 -22.16
C ASP A 7 7.57 14.60 -20.71
N ASN A 8 7.43 15.53 -19.77
CA ASN A 8 7.59 15.31 -18.32
C ASN A 8 6.24 15.32 -17.57
N LYS A 9 5.14 15.09 -18.29
CA LYS A 9 3.76 15.10 -17.80
C LYS A 9 3.13 13.71 -17.88
N GLY A 10 3.93 12.67 -18.14
CA GLY A 10 3.49 11.29 -18.30
C GLY A 10 2.96 10.94 -19.68
N THR A 11 2.95 11.87 -20.65
CA THR A 11 2.44 11.59 -21.99
C THR A 11 3.39 10.65 -22.72
N PHE A 12 2.86 9.58 -23.32
CA PHE A 12 3.65 8.60 -24.04
C PHE A 12 3.01 8.23 -25.37
N VAL A 13 3.83 7.64 -26.25
CA VAL A 13 3.41 7.15 -27.56
C VAL A 13 3.80 5.68 -27.74
N VAL A 14 2.96 4.93 -28.45
CA VAL A 14 3.24 3.57 -28.94
C VAL A 14 3.03 3.57 -30.45
N GLU A 15 4.05 3.13 -31.18
CA GLU A 15 3.98 2.90 -32.63
C GLU A 15 3.43 1.48 -32.86
N ASP A 16 2.63 1.31 -33.91
CA ASP A 16 1.95 0.07 -34.29
C ASP A 16 1.33 -0.70 -33.10
N PRO A 17 0.48 -0.03 -32.29
CA PRO A 17 0.02 -0.52 -30.99
C PRO A 17 -0.84 -1.80 -31.07
N HIS A 18 -1.34 -2.14 -32.27
CA HIS A 18 -2.13 -3.32 -32.54
C HIS A 18 -1.40 -4.64 -32.23
N ASN A 19 -0.06 -4.63 -32.20
CA ASN A 19 0.79 -5.80 -31.94
C ASN A 19 0.89 -6.17 -30.44
N HIS A 20 0.28 -5.40 -29.55
CA HIS A 20 0.52 -5.50 -28.10
C HIS A 20 -0.71 -5.87 -27.27
N HIS A 21 -1.91 -5.98 -27.86
CA HIS A 21 -3.17 -6.33 -27.16
C HIS A 21 -3.42 -5.47 -25.91
N LEU A 22 -3.57 -4.16 -26.11
CA LEU A 22 -3.64 -3.17 -25.03
C LEU A 22 -5.06 -2.63 -24.84
N TYR A 23 -5.35 -2.13 -23.65
CA TYR A 23 -6.49 -1.25 -23.40
C TYR A 23 -6.15 -0.15 -22.38
N PHE A 24 -7.01 0.86 -22.34
CA PHE A 24 -6.86 2.06 -21.53
C PHE A 24 -8.19 2.42 -20.85
N PRO A 25 -8.18 2.77 -19.55
CA PRO A 25 -9.37 3.27 -18.87
C PRO A 25 -9.62 4.73 -19.22
N LEU A 26 -10.88 5.11 -19.44
CA LEU A 26 -11.32 6.50 -19.45
C LEU A 26 -12.44 6.69 -18.41
N THR A 27 -12.37 7.77 -17.63
CA THR A 27 -13.39 8.13 -16.65
C THR A 27 -13.33 9.63 -16.34
N ASN A 28 -14.35 10.14 -15.66
CA ASN A 28 -14.36 11.49 -15.11
C ASN A 28 -13.96 11.49 -13.62
N LYS A 29 -14.05 12.65 -12.97
CA LYS A 29 -13.57 12.80 -11.59
C LYS A 29 -14.35 11.96 -10.55
N GLU A 30 -15.61 11.63 -10.83
CA GLU A 30 -16.51 10.94 -9.89
C GLU A 30 -16.75 9.46 -10.25
N GLY A 31 -16.20 8.96 -11.36
CA GLY A 31 -16.42 7.58 -11.78
C GLY A 31 -17.88 7.30 -12.13
N THR A 32 -18.59 8.28 -12.70
CA THR A 32 -19.99 8.15 -13.13
C THR A 32 -20.12 7.61 -14.55
N LEU A 33 -19.07 7.72 -15.37
CA LEU A 33 -18.94 7.04 -16.66
C LEU A 33 -17.58 6.33 -16.69
N LEU A 34 -17.60 5.05 -17.02
CA LEU A 34 -16.48 4.12 -16.92
C LEU A 34 -16.29 3.43 -18.26
N ASN A 35 -15.16 3.66 -18.90
CA ASN A 35 -14.91 3.15 -20.25
C ASN A 35 -13.61 2.39 -20.32
N SER A 36 -13.59 1.38 -21.18
CA SER A 36 -12.38 0.75 -21.67
C SER A 36 -12.22 1.04 -23.16
N ILE A 37 -10.98 1.31 -23.59
CA ILE A 37 -10.68 1.57 -25.00
C ILE A 37 -9.31 1.01 -25.39
N SER A 38 -9.26 0.24 -26.48
CA SER A 38 -8.05 -0.32 -27.08
C SER A 38 -7.57 0.50 -28.27
N PRO A 39 -6.38 0.20 -28.83
CA PRO A 39 -5.94 0.75 -30.11
C PRO A 39 -6.85 0.42 -31.30
N ASN A 40 -7.66 -0.64 -31.22
CA ASN A 40 -8.69 -0.97 -32.21
C ASN A 40 -9.97 -0.13 -32.00
N LEU A 41 -9.96 0.84 -31.08
CA LEU A 41 -11.14 1.55 -30.59
C LEU A 41 -12.19 0.60 -29.98
N SER A 42 -11.78 -0.62 -29.63
CA SER A 42 -12.62 -1.63 -28.97
C SER A 42 -12.68 -1.44 -27.46
N GLY A 43 -13.74 -1.92 -26.84
CA GLY A 43 -13.98 -1.85 -25.40
C GLY A 43 -15.40 -1.39 -25.14
N ASP A 44 -15.69 -1.02 -23.91
CA ASP A 44 -17.05 -0.74 -23.46
C ASP A 44 -17.22 0.67 -22.85
N ILE A 45 -18.49 1.09 -22.71
CA ILE A 45 -18.95 2.34 -22.11
C ILE A 45 -20.12 2.03 -21.19
N LYS A 46 -20.00 2.38 -19.90
CA LYS A 46 -21.02 2.06 -18.89
C LYS A 46 -20.99 3.00 -17.69
N LYS A 47 -22.05 2.98 -16.87
CA LYS A 47 -22.06 3.64 -15.56
C LYS A 47 -21.76 2.65 -14.42
N ASP A 48 -22.34 1.46 -14.51
CA ASP A 48 -22.35 0.40 -13.50
C ASP A 48 -22.73 -0.93 -14.16
N ASN A 49 -23.03 -1.97 -13.36
CA ASN A 49 -23.37 -3.30 -13.85
C ASN A 49 -24.74 -3.38 -14.56
N GLU A 50 -25.60 -2.39 -14.35
CA GLU A 50 -26.98 -2.34 -14.86
C GLU A 50 -27.09 -1.49 -16.13
N HIS A 51 -26.16 -0.56 -16.34
CA HIS A 51 -26.25 0.45 -17.38
C HIS A 51 -25.02 0.46 -18.31
N PHE A 52 -25.06 -0.41 -19.32
CA PHE A 52 -24.07 -0.44 -20.41
C PHE A 52 -24.62 0.24 -21.67
N LEU A 53 -23.86 1.22 -22.20
CA LEU A 53 -24.20 1.89 -23.46
C LEU A 53 -23.79 1.04 -24.66
N THR A 54 -22.56 0.54 -24.66
CA THR A 54 -22.07 -0.43 -25.64
C THR A 54 -22.04 -1.83 -25.00
N PRO A 55 -21.97 -2.92 -25.77
CA PRO A 55 -21.90 -4.26 -25.19
C PRO A 55 -20.73 -4.42 -24.19
N PRO A 56 -20.91 -5.17 -23.09
CA PRO A 56 -19.82 -5.58 -22.21
C PRO A 56 -18.70 -6.28 -22.98
N ALA A 57 -17.45 -6.07 -22.59
CA ALA A 57 -16.28 -6.65 -23.25
C ALA A 57 -15.29 -7.25 -22.24
N SER A 58 -14.92 -8.52 -22.43
CA SER A 58 -13.74 -9.13 -21.81
C SER A 58 -12.49 -8.88 -22.67
N PHE A 59 -11.33 -9.36 -22.21
CA PHE A 59 -10.04 -9.09 -22.86
C PHE A 59 -9.94 -9.67 -24.29
N GLU A 60 -10.55 -10.83 -24.56
CA GLU A 60 -10.56 -11.41 -25.91
C GLU A 60 -11.47 -10.64 -26.87
N ASP A 61 -12.60 -10.11 -26.39
CA ASP A 61 -13.54 -9.32 -27.20
C ASP A 61 -12.86 -8.12 -27.85
N LEU A 62 -11.87 -7.53 -27.17
CA LEU A 62 -11.12 -6.39 -27.71
C LEU A 62 -10.48 -6.69 -29.06
N ARG A 63 -10.15 -7.96 -29.31
CA ARG A 63 -9.45 -8.45 -30.50
C ARG A 63 -10.45 -8.91 -31.55
N SER A 64 -11.38 -9.77 -31.16
CA SER A 64 -12.21 -10.57 -32.07
C SER A 64 -13.59 -9.95 -32.32
N ASN A 65 -14.16 -9.25 -31.34
CA ASN A 65 -15.56 -8.84 -31.38
C ASN A 65 -15.69 -7.44 -32.02
N LEU A 66 -16.34 -7.37 -33.18
CA LEU A 66 -16.56 -6.11 -33.89
C LEU A 66 -17.67 -5.26 -33.24
N LEU A 67 -18.57 -5.86 -32.45
CA LEU A 67 -19.68 -5.16 -31.77
C LEU A 67 -19.26 -4.40 -30.52
N VAL A 68 -18.00 -4.49 -30.12
CA VAL A 68 -17.44 -3.67 -29.03
C VAL A 68 -16.54 -2.56 -29.58
N ARG A 69 -16.57 -2.28 -30.89
CA ARG A 69 -15.74 -1.25 -31.53
C ARG A 69 -16.49 0.05 -31.72
N ARG A 70 -15.85 1.16 -31.36
CA ARG A 70 -16.24 2.50 -31.81
C ARG A 70 -15.70 2.66 -33.24
N GLU A 71 -16.54 2.46 -34.24
CA GLU A 71 -16.09 2.42 -35.63
C GLU A 71 -16.41 3.73 -36.37
N PHE A 72 -15.52 4.06 -37.31
CA PHE A 72 -15.72 5.18 -38.22
C PHE A 72 -15.24 4.77 -39.62
N PHE A 73 -16.19 4.64 -40.54
CA PHE A 73 -15.96 4.26 -41.93
C PHE A 73 -15.73 5.50 -42.79
N ILE A 74 -14.76 5.43 -43.69
CA ILE A 74 -14.51 6.46 -44.70
C ILE A 74 -14.45 5.79 -46.07
N LYS A 75 -15.52 5.92 -46.85
CA LYS A 75 -15.51 5.50 -48.26
C LYS A 75 -14.83 6.58 -49.09
N VAL A 76 -13.70 6.25 -49.70
CA VAL A 76 -12.86 7.15 -50.50
C VAL A 76 -13.09 6.88 -51.99
N ASN A 77 -13.35 7.94 -52.75
CA ASN A 77 -13.60 7.91 -54.20
C ASN A 77 -14.66 6.87 -54.61
N ASN A 78 -15.68 6.68 -53.77
CA ASN A 78 -16.75 5.70 -53.91
C ASN A 78 -16.31 4.22 -54.08
N GLN A 79 -15.07 3.88 -53.75
CA GLN A 79 -14.53 2.53 -53.98
C GLN A 79 -13.85 1.97 -52.72
N LYS A 80 -12.82 2.63 -52.21
CA LYS A 80 -12.00 2.12 -51.10
C LYS A 80 -12.62 2.46 -49.75
N ILE A 81 -12.68 1.50 -48.84
CA ILE A 81 -13.21 1.70 -47.49
C ILE A 81 -12.04 1.69 -46.51
N ILE A 82 -11.88 2.80 -45.79
CA ILE A 82 -10.97 2.89 -44.64
C ILE A 82 -11.83 2.69 -43.38
N ARG A 83 -11.39 1.79 -42.49
CA ARG A 83 -12.03 1.52 -41.20
C ARG A 83 -11.12 1.97 -40.09
N CYS A 84 -11.55 2.94 -39.30
CA CYS A 84 -10.74 3.49 -38.23
C CYS A 84 -10.42 2.51 -37.10
N SER A 85 -11.10 1.36 -37.00
CA SER A 85 -10.74 0.30 -36.05
C SER A 85 -9.67 -0.68 -36.54
N LEU A 86 -9.35 -0.69 -37.84
CA LEU A 86 -8.37 -1.62 -38.43
C LEU A 86 -6.94 -1.05 -38.40
N PRO A 87 -5.92 -1.94 -38.35
CA PRO A 87 -4.53 -1.52 -38.35
C PRO A 87 -4.10 -0.92 -39.71
N TYR A 88 -3.33 0.15 -39.66
CA TYR A 88 -2.56 0.76 -40.75
C TYR A 88 -1.15 1.07 -40.21
N LYS A 89 -0.51 2.17 -40.66
CA LYS A 89 0.63 2.74 -39.95
C LYS A 89 0.11 3.62 -38.83
N ASP A 90 0.16 3.10 -37.62
CA ASP A 90 -0.60 3.66 -36.50
C ASP A 90 0.31 4.11 -35.37
N LYS A 91 -0.10 5.18 -34.71
CA LYS A 91 0.53 5.70 -33.51
C LYS A 91 -0.55 6.07 -32.51
N VAL A 92 -0.48 5.52 -31.31
CA VAL A 92 -1.36 5.93 -30.21
C VAL A 92 -0.58 6.80 -29.23
N GLU A 93 -1.09 7.98 -28.95
CA GLU A 93 -0.64 8.90 -27.90
C GLU A 93 -1.62 8.82 -26.72
N ILE A 94 -1.09 8.67 -25.52
CA ILE A 94 -1.88 8.57 -24.30
C ILE A 94 -1.34 9.56 -23.26
N GLY A 95 -2.26 10.23 -22.58
CA GLY A 95 -1.97 11.06 -21.43
C GLY A 95 -3.14 11.04 -20.44
N PHE A 96 -3.10 11.90 -19.43
CA PHE A 96 -4.08 11.92 -18.35
C PHE A 96 -5.30 12.80 -18.69
N LEU A 97 -6.54 12.32 -18.82
CA LEU A 97 -6.88 10.96 -19.19
C LEU A 97 -7.54 10.98 -20.57
N TYR A 98 -6.78 10.60 -21.59
CA TYR A 98 -7.22 10.56 -22.98
C TYR A 98 -6.43 9.55 -23.79
N GLN A 99 -7.03 9.10 -24.90
CA GLN A 99 -6.35 8.37 -25.96
C GLN A 99 -6.45 9.18 -27.26
N LYS A 100 -5.36 9.29 -28.00
CA LYS A 100 -5.33 9.85 -29.35
C LYS A 100 -4.70 8.85 -30.31
N LEU A 101 -5.48 8.29 -31.21
CA LEU A 101 -5.03 7.39 -32.25
C LEU A 101 -4.79 8.16 -33.55
N ILE A 102 -3.58 8.06 -34.09
CA ILE A 102 -3.15 8.66 -35.35
C ILE A 102 -2.93 7.54 -36.34
N LYS A 103 -3.63 7.59 -37.47
CA LYS A 103 -3.52 6.63 -38.55
C LYS A 103 -2.98 7.30 -39.80
N ASP A 104 -2.04 6.65 -40.46
CA ASP A 104 -1.48 7.11 -41.71
C ASP A 104 -1.79 6.12 -42.84
N THR A 105 -2.65 6.54 -43.76
CA THR A 105 -3.09 5.73 -44.90
C THR A 105 -2.53 6.30 -46.23
N LYS A 106 -2.77 5.59 -47.34
CA LYS A 106 -2.41 6.07 -48.69
C LYS A 106 -3.07 7.41 -49.06
N PHE A 107 -4.28 7.67 -48.57
CA PHE A 107 -5.10 8.82 -48.99
C PHE A 107 -5.23 9.89 -47.91
N LEU A 108 -5.24 9.48 -46.65
CA LEU A 108 -5.64 10.30 -45.51
C LEU A 108 -4.68 10.10 -44.35
N LYS A 109 -4.45 11.18 -43.60
CA LYS A 109 -3.98 11.13 -42.21
C LYS A 109 -5.18 11.36 -41.30
N ILE A 110 -5.43 10.46 -40.37
CA ILE A 110 -6.61 10.48 -39.50
C ILE A 110 -6.15 10.57 -38.05
N GLU A 111 -6.70 11.51 -37.29
CA GLU A 111 -6.51 11.63 -35.85
C GLU A 111 -7.84 11.41 -35.15
N ILE A 112 -7.85 10.57 -34.12
CA ILE A 112 -9.03 10.17 -33.38
C ILE A 112 -8.74 10.41 -31.90
N LEU A 113 -9.38 11.41 -31.31
CA LEU A 113 -9.22 11.77 -29.90
C LEU A 113 -10.42 11.28 -29.11
N ASN A 114 -10.19 10.41 -28.13
CA ASN A 114 -11.18 9.90 -27.18
C ASN A 114 -10.82 10.36 -25.76
N PHE A 115 -11.77 10.99 -25.08
CA PHE A 115 -11.65 11.32 -23.67
C PHE A 115 -13.03 11.51 -23.03
N ILE A 116 -13.07 11.40 -21.70
CA ILE A 116 -14.26 11.77 -20.90
C ILE A 116 -13.91 13.08 -20.20
N PRO A 117 -14.63 14.19 -20.45
CA PRO A 117 -14.37 15.43 -19.76
C PRO A 117 -14.51 15.25 -18.25
N TYR A 118 -13.56 15.76 -17.46
CA TYR A 118 -13.53 15.51 -16.01
C TYR A 118 -14.81 15.93 -15.26
N CYS A 119 -15.62 16.81 -15.83
CA CYS A 119 -16.82 17.41 -15.24
C CYS A 119 -18.13 17.03 -15.95
N LEU A 120 -18.11 16.02 -16.85
CA LEU A 120 -19.28 15.57 -17.61
C LEU A 120 -19.36 14.04 -17.64
N ASP A 121 -20.58 13.53 -17.82
CA ASP A 121 -20.87 12.08 -17.94
C ASP A 121 -21.00 11.65 -19.41
N ILE A 122 -20.05 12.07 -20.26
CA ILE A 122 -20.03 11.75 -21.69
C ILE A 122 -18.64 11.35 -22.17
N GLU A 123 -18.55 10.40 -23.08
CA GLU A 123 -17.35 10.22 -23.91
C GLU A 123 -17.44 11.15 -25.12
N ILE A 124 -16.34 11.86 -25.41
CA ILE A 124 -16.15 12.62 -26.64
C ILE A 124 -15.18 11.84 -27.52
N MET A 125 -15.59 11.56 -28.75
CA MET A 125 -14.73 11.03 -29.81
C MET A 125 -14.68 12.04 -30.95
N GLN A 126 -13.53 12.68 -31.16
CA GLN A 126 -13.30 13.63 -32.24
C GLN A 126 -12.44 12.99 -33.33
N ILE A 127 -12.93 13.01 -34.56
CA ILE A 127 -12.27 12.46 -35.73
C ILE A 127 -11.84 13.61 -36.65
N LYS A 128 -10.55 13.80 -36.81
CA LYS A 128 -9.95 14.78 -37.72
C LYS A 128 -9.31 14.06 -38.90
N ILE A 129 -9.83 14.31 -40.09
CA ILE A 129 -9.37 13.72 -41.35
C ILE A 129 -8.63 14.80 -42.14
N LYS A 130 -7.38 14.53 -42.51
CA LYS A 130 -6.56 15.39 -43.38
C LYS A 130 -6.22 14.68 -44.67
N ALA A 131 -6.55 15.29 -45.80
CA ALA A 131 -6.29 14.74 -47.12
C ALA A 131 -4.81 14.85 -47.52
N LYS A 132 -4.19 13.77 -48.00
CA LYS A 132 -2.82 13.78 -48.55
C LYS A 132 -2.76 14.16 -50.03
N LYS A 133 -3.88 14.04 -50.71
CA LYS A 133 -4.12 14.38 -52.12
C LYS A 133 -5.60 14.69 -52.30
N ASP A 134 -5.97 15.15 -53.47
CA ASP A 134 -7.36 15.43 -53.79
C ASP A 134 -8.17 14.13 -53.77
N VAL A 135 -9.17 14.09 -52.90
CA VAL A 135 -9.98 12.90 -52.65
C VAL A 135 -11.41 13.29 -52.33
N GLU A 136 -12.32 12.39 -52.63
CA GLU A 136 -13.69 12.49 -52.18
C GLU A 136 -13.95 11.47 -51.07
N ILE A 137 -14.60 11.91 -50.00
CA ILE A 137 -14.89 11.07 -48.84
C ILE A 137 -16.40 11.02 -48.55
N ILE A 138 -16.87 9.86 -48.12
CA ILE A 138 -18.19 9.65 -47.53
C ILE A 138 -17.98 9.04 -46.13
N PRO A 139 -18.01 9.88 -45.08
CA PRO A 139 -17.83 9.44 -43.70
C PRO A 139 -19.11 8.84 -43.13
N THR A 140 -18.99 7.74 -42.39
CA THR A 140 -20.11 7.12 -41.65
C THR A 140 -19.63 6.60 -40.30
N SER A 141 -20.21 7.05 -39.19
CA SER A 141 -19.91 6.48 -37.87
C SER A 141 -20.62 5.15 -37.65
N PHE A 142 -20.19 4.36 -36.67
CA PHE A 142 -20.94 3.22 -36.16
C PHE A 142 -20.58 2.96 -34.70
N ILE A 143 -21.52 3.21 -33.79
CA ILE A 143 -21.39 2.88 -32.36
C ILE A 143 -22.49 1.86 -32.01
N PRO A 144 -22.15 0.62 -31.67
CA PRO A 144 -23.12 -0.37 -31.18
C PRO A 144 -23.83 0.13 -29.92
N LEU A 145 -25.16 0.00 -29.88
CA LEU A 145 -25.96 0.37 -28.72
C LEU A 145 -26.56 -0.87 -28.09
N TYR A 146 -26.20 -1.10 -26.83
CA TYR A 146 -26.65 -2.23 -26.02
C TYR A 146 -27.78 -1.81 -25.08
N GLY A 147 -27.57 -0.77 -24.27
CA GLY A 147 -28.64 -0.11 -23.52
C GLY A 147 -29.29 -0.93 -22.41
N ARG A 148 -28.55 -1.82 -21.74
CA ARG A 148 -29.08 -2.71 -20.69
C ARG A 148 -27.97 -3.24 -19.77
N LYS A 149 -28.29 -4.15 -18.85
CA LYS A 149 -27.36 -4.73 -17.87
C LYS A 149 -26.43 -5.77 -18.48
N GLU A 150 -25.29 -6.01 -17.83
CA GLU A 150 -24.28 -6.98 -18.26
C GLU A 150 -24.85 -8.40 -18.44
N ALA A 151 -25.66 -8.86 -17.47
CA ALA A 151 -26.21 -10.23 -17.49
C ALA A 151 -27.00 -10.56 -18.78
N ASN A 152 -27.55 -9.57 -19.47
CA ASN A 152 -28.25 -9.79 -20.74
C ASN A 152 -27.32 -10.00 -21.94
N LEU A 153 -26.01 -10.14 -21.74
CA LEU A 153 -25.05 -10.33 -22.83
C LEU A 153 -25.40 -11.59 -23.65
N ARG A 154 -25.84 -12.64 -22.96
CA ARG A 154 -26.38 -13.88 -23.53
C ARG A 154 -27.78 -14.19 -23.00
N ASP A 155 -27.94 -14.14 -21.68
CA ASP A 155 -29.22 -14.50 -21.05
C ASP A 155 -30.34 -13.52 -21.44
N HIS A 156 -31.39 -14.02 -22.06
CA HIS A 156 -32.48 -13.19 -22.61
C HIS A 156 -31.98 -12.05 -23.52
N ARG A 157 -30.85 -12.22 -24.22
CA ARG A 157 -30.23 -11.19 -25.06
C ARG A 157 -31.17 -10.68 -26.15
N HIS A 158 -31.78 -11.60 -26.89
CA HIS A 158 -32.74 -11.29 -27.95
C HIS A 158 -34.04 -10.74 -27.36
N VAL A 159 -34.60 -11.40 -26.33
CA VAL A 159 -35.84 -10.98 -25.65
C VAL A 159 -35.73 -9.54 -25.14
N SER A 160 -34.62 -9.19 -24.47
CA SER A 160 -34.38 -7.84 -23.98
C SER A 160 -34.22 -6.81 -25.12
N SER A 161 -33.79 -7.21 -26.32
CA SER A 161 -33.74 -6.31 -27.48
C SER A 161 -35.14 -5.88 -27.97
N LEU A 162 -36.17 -6.72 -27.77
CA LEU A 162 -37.58 -6.41 -28.11
C LEU A 162 -38.14 -5.22 -27.30
N LEU A 163 -37.48 -4.90 -26.18
CA LEU A 163 -37.84 -3.78 -25.31
C LEU A 163 -37.30 -2.45 -25.81
N ASN A 164 -36.34 -2.44 -26.74
CA ASN A 164 -35.70 -1.23 -27.23
C ASN A 164 -36.71 -0.29 -27.89
N ARG A 165 -36.65 0.99 -27.53
CA ARG A 165 -37.35 2.07 -28.26
C ARG A 165 -36.35 3.11 -28.70
N ILE A 166 -36.37 3.38 -30.00
CA ILE A 166 -35.41 4.27 -30.64
C ILE A 166 -36.09 5.59 -30.94
N PHE A 167 -35.36 6.69 -30.74
CA PHE A 167 -35.79 8.03 -31.14
C PHE A 167 -34.69 8.68 -31.96
N LEU A 168 -35.06 9.10 -33.18
CA LEU A 168 -34.17 9.89 -34.03
C LEU A 168 -34.34 11.37 -33.70
N ILE A 169 -33.24 12.05 -33.44
CA ILE A 169 -33.18 13.49 -33.25
C ILE A 169 -32.20 14.10 -34.25
N LYS A 170 -32.26 15.42 -34.43
CA LYS A 170 -31.46 16.18 -35.42
C LYS A 170 -29.97 15.80 -35.41
N TYR A 171 -29.41 15.56 -34.24
CA TYR A 171 -27.99 15.28 -34.05
C TYR A 171 -27.68 13.82 -33.73
N GLY A 172 -28.64 12.89 -33.72
CA GLY A 172 -28.32 11.49 -33.45
C GLY A 172 -29.48 10.65 -32.90
N ILE A 173 -29.14 9.65 -32.09
CA ILE A 173 -30.04 8.60 -31.62
C ILE A 173 -30.14 8.59 -30.10
N LEU A 174 -31.37 8.42 -29.60
CA LEU A 174 -31.66 8.05 -28.23
C LEU A 174 -32.25 6.64 -28.21
N LEU A 175 -31.73 5.79 -27.34
CA LEU A 175 -32.27 4.48 -27.02
C LEU A 175 -32.82 4.51 -25.60
N LYS A 176 -34.11 4.24 -25.44
CA LYS A 176 -34.77 4.08 -24.14
C LYS A 176 -35.55 2.77 -24.15
N PRO A 177 -35.02 1.66 -23.64
CA PRO A 177 -35.81 0.45 -23.44
C PRO A 177 -37.07 0.75 -22.63
N THR A 178 -38.14 0.00 -22.86
CA THR A 178 -39.41 0.18 -22.12
C THR A 178 -39.31 -0.29 -20.67
N MET A 179 -38.59 -1.38 -20.42
CA MET A 179 -38.43 -2.00 -19.10
C MET A 179 -37.05 -2.64 -18.93
N ILE A 180 -36.72 -2.95 -17.68
CA ILE A 180 -35.55 -3.72 -17.25
C ILE A 180 -36.04 -5.16 -17.01
N PHE A 181 -35.47 -6.13 -17.73
CA PHE A 181 -35.80 -7.56 -17.65
C PHE A 181 -34.66 -8.35 -17.01
N ASP A 182 -34.97 -9.03 -15.91
CA ASP A 182 -33.98 -9.27 -14.87
C ASP A 182 -34.50 -10.22 -13.79
N GLU A 183 -33.63 -11.06 -13.19
CA GLU A 183 -34.01 -12.05 -12.16
C GLU A 183 -34.66 -11.45 -10.91
N ARG A 184 -34.53 -10.12 -10.68
CA ARG A 184 -35.16 -9.41 -9.55
C ARG A 184 -36.57 -8.89 -9.90
N GLY A 185 -37.09 -9.21 -11.09
CA GLY A 185 -38.40 -8.81 -11.59
C GLY A 185 -38.38 -7.72 -12.67
N HIS A 186 -39.54 -7.52 -13.32
CA HIS A 186 -39.70 -6.56 -14.42
C HIS A 186 -40.06 -5.18 -13.91
N ARG A 187 -39.30 -4.16 -14.30
CA ARG A 187 -39.49 -2.77 -13.84
C ARG A 187 -39.43 -1.80 -15.01
N LYS A 188 -40.20 -0.71 -14.94
CA LYS A 188 -40.13 0.36 -15.95
C LYS A 188 -38.72 0.95 -16.03
N ASN A 189 -38.21 1.16 -17.24
CA ASN A 189 -36.91 1.78 -17.46
C ASN A 189 -37.05 3.29 -17.68
N GLU A 190 -36.25 4.08 -16.96
CA GLU A 190 -36.14 5.52 -17.18
C GLU A 190 -34.83 5.93 -17.86
N THR A 191 -33.85 5.03 -17.96
CA THR A 191 -32.52 5.31 -18.49
C THR A 191 -32.54 5.50 -20.02
N ILE A 192 -31.85 6.55 -20.47
CA ILE A 192 -31.65 6.90 -21.87
C ILE A 192 -30.16 6.75 -22.22
N TYR A 193 -29.89 5.93 -23.23
CA TYR A 193 -28.56 5.76 -23.83
C TYR A 193 -28.52 6.56 -25.12
N PHE A 194 -27.52 7.40 -25.30
CA PHE A 194 -27.52 8.32 -26.44
C PHE A 194 -26.16 8.41 -27.11
N VAL A 195 -26.23 8.67 -28.42
CA VAL A 195 -25.08 9.07 -29.23
C VAL A 195 -25.52 10.23 -30.10
N LEU A 196 -24.75 11.32 -30.05
CA LEU A 196 -24.92 12.48 -30.90
C LEU A 196 -23.70 12.60 -31.80
N GLY A 197 -23.88 13.13 -33.01
CA GLY A 197 -22.83 13.33 -34.00
C GLY A 197 -23.03 14.60 -34.79
N TYR A 198 -21.93 15.28 -35.13
CA TYR A 198 -21.96 16.44 -36.03
C TYR A 198 -20.63 16.65 -36.76
N GLU A 199 -20.68 17.37 -37.88
CA GLU A 199 -19.52 17.87 -38.61
C GLU A 199 -19.26 19.35 -38.25
N ASN A 200 -18.02 19.67 -37.90
CA ASN A 200 -17.51 21.03 -37.69
C ASN A 200 -18.46 21.97 -36.89
N LYS A 201 -18.92 23.09 -37.47
CA LYS A 201 -19.82 24.09 -36.84
C LYS A 201 -21.26 23.56 -36.66
N LYS A 202 -21.45 22.44 -35.96
CA LYS A 202 -22.74 21.79 -35.66
C LYS A 202 -23.57 21.42 -36.89
N LYS A 203 -22.93 21.03 -38.00
CA LYS A 203 -23.67 20.49 -39.15
C LYS A 203 -24.15 19.07 -38.80
N PRO A 204 -25.47 18.79 -38.82
CA PRO A 204 -25.97 17.46 -38.47
C PRO A 204 -25.57 16.42 -39.54
N PRO A 205 -25.66 15.11 -39.21
CA PRO A 205 -25.58 14.05 -40.21
C PRO A 205 -26.64 14.22 -41.30
N LEU A 206 -26.35 13.70 -42.50
CA LEU A 206 -27.31 13.62 -43.61
C LEU A 206 -28.50 12.70 -43.26
N GLY A 207 -28.23 11.67 -42.46
CA GLY A 207 -29.21 10.79 -41.86
C GLY A 207 -28.54 9.64 -41.10
N GLN A 208 -29.34 8.64 -40.74
CA GLN A 208 -28.98 7.66 -39.71
C GLN A 208 -29.34 6.23 -40.17
N PHE A 209 -28.60 5.23 -39.68
CA PHE A 209 -28.96 3.81 -39.75
C PHE A 209 -29.11 3.31 -38.31
N PRO A 210 -30.33 3.29 -37.76
CA PRO A 210 -30.52 3.20 -36.31
C PRO A 210 -30.50 1.79 -35.72
N ILE A 211 -30.60 0.77 -36.56
CA ILE A 211 -30.65 -0.64 -36.15
C ILE A 211 -29.62 -1.45 -36.93
N LEU A 212 -29.15 -2.55 -36.34
CA LEU A 212 -28.14 -3.41 -36.95
C LEU A 212 -28.63 -3.97 -38.29
N ASP A 213 -29.85 -4.51 -38.38
CA ASP A 213 -30.40 -5.08 -39.60
C ASP A 213 -30.39 -4.08 -40.77
N TYR A 214 -30.73 -2.82 -40.51
CA TYR A 214 -30.74 -1.76 -41.53
C TYR A 214 -29.34 -1.29 -41.91
N PHE A 215 -28.38 -1.36 -40.98
CA PHE A 215 -26.98 -1.04 -41.26
C PHE A 215 -26.29 -2.16 -42.05
N TYR A 216 -26.57 -3.40 -41.71
CA TYR A 216 -26.03 -4.58 -42.38
C TYR A 216 -26.64 -4.77 -43.77
N GLY A 217 -27.96 -4.58 -43.89
CA GLY A 217 -28.71 -4.99 -45.08
C GLY A 217 -28.55 -6.49 -45.29
N ARG A 218 -28.17 -6.90 -46.50
CA ARG A 218 -27.85 -8.31 -46.82
C ARG A 218 -26.44 -8.73 -46.38
N GLY A 219 -25.63 -7.80 -45.89
CA GLY A 219 -24.25 -8.04 -45.47
C GLY A 219 -24.11 -8.28 -43.97
N ASP A 220 -22.94 -7.92 -43.43
CA ASP A 220 -22.58 -8.05 -42.02
C ASP A 220 -21.77 -6.82 -41.55
N LEU A 221 -21.18 -6.87 -40.36
CA LEU A 221 -20.34 -5.76 -39.86
C LEU A 221 -18.95 -5.69 -40.54
N ILE A 222 -18.53 -6.73 -41.24
CA ILE A 222 -17.29 -6.70 -42.05
C ILE A 222 -17.57 -5.90 -43.32
N ASN A 223 -18.71 -6.17 -43.95
CA ASN A 223 -19.12 -5.67 -45.26
C ASN A 223 -20.56 -5.09 -45.24
N PRO A 224 -20.85 -4.06 -44.42
CA PRO A 224 -22.21 -3.57 -44.27
C PRO A 224 -22.72 -2.91 -45.55
N GLU A 225 -23.94 -3.23 -45.95
CA GLU A 225 -24.56 -2.69 -47.16
C GLU A 225 -24.79 -1.17 -47.04
N ALA A 226 -24.99 -0.66 -45.82
CA ALA A 226 -25.01 0.77 -45.55
C ALA A 226 -23.68 1.49 -45.84
N ILE A 227 -22.57 0.78 -46.08
CA ILE A 227 -21.28 1.38 -46.48
C ILE A 227 -20.93 1.02 -47.93
N LYS A 228 -21.05 -0.26 -48.30
CA LYS A 228 -20.70 -0.75 -49.64
C LYS A 228 -21.76 -0.42 -50.68
N GLY A 229 -23.02 -0.68 -50.35
CA GLY A 229 -24.18 -0.51 -51.22
C GLY A 229 -24.71 0.92 -51.26
N ASN A 230 -25.93 1.04 -51.79
CA ASN A 230 -26.62 2.30 -52.04
C ASN A 230 -27.80 2.55 -51.07
N ILE A 231 -27.82 1.88 -49.90
CA ILE A 231 -28.86 2.12 -48.89
C ILE A 231 -28.80 3.58 -48.41
N LYS A 232 -29.94 4.26 -48.50
CA LYS A 232 -30.07 5.65 -48.06
C LYS A 232 -30.25 5.72 -46.54
N PRO A 233 -29.57 6.66 -45.86
CA PRO A 233 -29.82 6.90 -44.45
C PRO A 233 -31.22 7.51 -44.23
N VAL A 234 -31.82 7.28 -43.07
CA VAL A 234 -33.15 7.81 -42.73
C VAL A 234 -33.06 9.01 -41.78
N ASN A 235 -34.03 9.92 -41.87
CA ASN A 235 -34.17 11.09 -40.99
C ASN A 235 -35.41 11.05 -40.10
N LYS A 236 -36.37 10.18 -40.43
CA LYS A 236 -37.57 9.92 -39.64
C LYS A 236 -37.57 8.47 -39.19
N LYS A 237 -38.08 8.22 -37.98
CA LYS A 237 -38.19 6.88 -37.42
C LYS A 237 -39.25 6.09 -38.20
N LEU A 238 -38.93 4.84 -38.55
CA LEU A 238 -39.90 3.84 -39.00
C LEU A 238 -40.38 3.01 -37.81
N THR A 239 -41.65 2.58 -37.83
CA THR A 239 -42.25 1.75 -36.76
C THR A 239 -41.51 0.42 -36.58
N SER A 240 -41.02 -0.17 -37.67
CA SER A 240 -40.26 -1.43 -37.69
C SER A 240 -38.90 -1.41 -36.97
N PHE A 241 -38.43 -0.23 -36.53
CA PHE A 241 -37.16 -0.11 -35.81
C PHE A 241 -37.25 -0.42 -34.32
N ASP A 242 -38.45 -0.38 -33.73
CA ASP A 242 -38.61 -0.72 -32.33
C ASP A 242 -38.42 -2.23 -32.10
N GLY A 243 -37.87 -2.57 -30.94
CA GLY A 243 -37.61 -3.97 -30.56
C GLY A 243 -36.45 -4.63 -31.30
N LYS A 244 -35.52 -3.85 -31.86
CA LYS A 244 -34.34 -4.34 -32.59
C LYS A 244 -33.04 -4.00 -31.87
N GLU A 245 -31.98 -4.72 -32.21
CA GLU A 245 -30.63 -4.32 -31.79
C GLU A 245 -30.24 -3.01 -32.47
N CYS A 246 -29.72 -2.08 -31.67
CA CYS A 246 -29.55 -0.70 -32.04
C CYS A 246 -28.10 -0.38 -32.40
N CYS A 247 -27.90 0.59 -33.28
CA CYS A 247 -26.60 1.21 -33.48
C CYS A 247 -26.75 2.69 -33.79
N ALA A 248 -25.77 3.48 -33.35
CA ALA A 248 -25.64 4.86 -33.75
C ALA A 248 -24.71 4.98 -34.96
N SER A 249 -25.30 4.79 -36.14
CA SER A 249 -24.61 4.96 -37.42
C SER A 249 -25.09 6.21 -38.14
N PHE A 250 -24.19 7.18 -38.31
CA PHE A 250 -24.50 8.49 -38.87
C PHE A 250 -23.79 8.68 -40.20
N ARG A 251 -24.55 8.84 -41.29
CA ARG A 251 -23.99 9.21 -42.59
C ARG A 251 -23.78 10.71 -42.63
N PHE A 252 -22.53 11.14 -42.87
CA PHE A 252 -22.23 12.55 -43.14
C PHE A 252 -22.26 12.85 -44.63
N LYS A 253 -22.38 14.15 -44.98
CA LYS A 253 -22.43 14.58 -46.37
C LYS A 253 -21.13 14.23 -47.09
N LYS A 254 -21.24 13.78 -48.34
CA LYS A 254 -20.12 13.57 -49.26
C LYS A 254 -19.31 14.87 -49.38
N LYS A 255 -17.97 14.76 -49.31
CA LYS A 255 -17.08 15.93 -49.31
C LYS A 255 -15.86 15.68 -50.18
N LYS A 256 -15.57 16.63 -51.08
CA LYS A 256 -14.29 16.70 -51.79
C LYS A 256 -13.30 17.47 -50.93
N LEU A 257 -12.16 16.86 -50.63
CA LEU A 257 -11.07 17.47 -49.88
C LEU A 257 -9.87 17.62 -50.80
N ARG A 258 -9.40 18.85 -50.96
CA ARG A 258 -8.11 19.12 -51.61
C ARG A 258 -6.96 18.70 -50.71
N LYS A 259 -5.77 18.46 -51.28
CA LYS A 259 -4.54 18.19 -50.53
C LYS A 259 -4.37 19.17 -49.36
N LYS A 260 -4.05 18.64 -48.17
CA LYS A 260 -3.94 19.33 -46.87
C LYS A 260 -5.24 19.86 -46.25
N GLN A 261 -6.38 19.84 -46.93
CA GLN A 261 -7.66 20.22 -46.32
C GLN A 261 -8.10 19.22 -45.25
N GLU A 262 -8.85 19.73 -44.29
CA GLU A 262 -9.27 19.00 -43.10
C GLU A 262 -10.80 18.94 -42.99
N ALA A 263 -11.31 17.81 -42.50
CA ALA A 263 -12.69 17.64 -42.07
C ALA A 263 -12.70 17.09 -40.63
N ILE A 264 -13.59 17.63 -39.80
CA ILE A 264 -13.67 17.28 -38.38
C ILE A 264 -15.10 16.82 -38.07
N TYR A 265 -15.20 15.65 -37.46
CA TYR A 265 -16.43 15.04 -36.99
C TYR A 265 -16.32 14.83 -35.48
N THR A 266 -17.42 14.95 -34.76
CA THR A 266 -17.47 14.71 -33.32
C THR A 266 -18.63 13.80 -33.01
N LEU A 267 -18.39 12.79 -32.19
CA LEU A 267 -19.39 11.94 -31.56
C LEU A 267 -19.39 12.19 -30.05
N ILE A 268 -20.57 12.27 -29.46
CA ILE A 268 -20.80 12.43 -28.02
C ILE A 268 -21.67 11.27 -27.57
N MET A 269 -21.15 10.43 -26.68
CA MET A 269 -21.81 9.21 -26.21
C MET A 269 -22.03 9.30 -24.71
N GLY A 270 -23.20 8.92 -24.21
CA GLY A 270 -23.44 8.95 -22.77
C GLY A 270 -24.74 8.31 -22.33
N ILE A 271 -24.91 8.25 -21.02
CA ILE A 271 -26.09 7.66 -20.36
C ILE A 271 -26.71 8.74 -19.48
N ALA A 272 -28.00 8.99 -19.63
CA ALA A 272 -28.72 10.02 -18.90
C ALA A 272 -30.10 9.52 -18.44
N GLU A 273 -30.61 10.16 -17.40
CA GLU A 273 -31.93 9.89 -16.84
C GLU A 273 -33.02 10.73 -17.53
N ASP A 274 -32.62 11.84 -18.17
CA ASP A 274 -33.54 12.78 -18.81
C ASP A 274 -32.91 13.50 -20.03
N LYS A 275 -33.76 13.89 -20.99
CA LYS A 275 -33.38 14.59 -22.23
C LYS A 275 -32.78 15.98 -21.98
N SER A 276 -33.14 16.68 -20.90
CA SER A 276 -32.56 17.98 -20.57
C SER A 276 -31.07 17.86 -20.22
N LYS A 277 -30.65 16.79 -19.53
CA LYS A 277 -29.24 16.50 -19.23
C LYS A 277 -28.44 16.26 -20.52
N ILE A 278 -29.03 15.55 -21.48
CA ILE A 278 -28.45 15.35 -22.82
C ILE A 278 -28.26 16.69 -23.54
N LYS A 279 -29.28 17.55 -23.54
CA LYS A 279 -29.21 18.89 -24.15
C LYS A 279 -28.11 19.76 -23.52
N LYS A 280 -28.02 19.77 -22.19
CA LYS A 280 -26.98 20.51 -21.44
C LYS A 280 -25.57 19.98 -21.77
N ASN A 281 -25.40 18.66 -21.78
CA ASN A 281 -24.11 18.04 -22.15
C ASN A 281 -23.71 18.39 -23.59
N PHE A 282 -24.65 18.31 -24.53
CA PHE A 282 -24.42 18.71 -25.92
C PHE A 282 -24.01 20.19 -26.01
N GLN A 283 -24.75 21.10 -25.39
CA GLN A 283 -24.43 22.54 -25.38
C GLN A 283 -23.02 22.86 -24.84
N ARG A 284 -22.50 22.04 -23.92
CA ARG A 284 -21.15 22.18 -23.39
C ARG A 284 -20.05 21.61 -24.30
N ALA A 285 -20.41 20.83 -25.31
CA ALA A 285 -19.49 20.14 -26.21
C ALA A 285 -19.83 20.31 -27.70
N ASP A 286 -20.62 21.33 -28.06
CA ASP A 286 -21.17 21.52 -29.41
C ASP A 286 -20.26 22.34 -30.35
N SER A 287 -19.06 22.73 -29.94
CA SER A 287 -18.10 23.43 -30.79
C SER A 287 -16.67 22.94 -30.57
N LEU A 288 -15.82 23.12 -31.57
CA LEU A 288 -14.41 22.73 -31.50
C LEU A 288 -13.68 23.46 -30.34
N GLU A 289 -13.96 24.74 -30.15
CA GLU A 289 -13.39 25.53 -29.06
C GLU A 289 -13.77 24.96 -27.68
N LYS A 290 -15.05 24.63 -27.48
CA LYS A 290 -15.53 24.03 -26.23
C LYS A 290 -14.89 22.66 -25.99
N ILE A 291 -14.77 21.82 -27.02
CA ILE A 291 -14.11 20.51 -26.91
C ILE A 291 -12.64 20.68 -26.53
N ASN A 292 -11.91 21.60 -27.18
CA ASN A 292 -10.52 21.86 -26.87
C ASN A 292 -10.34 22.36 -25.43
N ARG A 293 -11.24 23.23 -24.96
CA ARG A 293 -11.26 23.69 -23.57
C ARG A 293 -11.51 22.52 -22.60
N LEU A 294 -12.54 21.70 -22.85
CA LEU A 294 -12.83 20.52 -22.04
C LEU A 294 -11.65 19.54 -22.01
N PHE A 295 -10.95 19.37 -23.14
CA PHE A 295 -9.79 18.52 -23.25
C PHE A 295 -8.63 19.03 -22.37
N VAL A 296 -8.25 20.30 -22.52
CA VAL A 296 -7.19 20.93 -21.72
C VAL A 296 -7.53 20.95 -20.24
N ASP A 297 -8.77 21.29 -19.89
CA ASP A 297 -9.23 21.30 -18.49
C ASP A 297 -9.18 19.91 -17.87
N THR A 298 -9.51 18.87 -18.64
CA THR A 298 -9.41 17.47 -18.20
C THR A 298 -7.96 17.07 -17.94
N GLN A 299 -7.05 17.44 -18.83
CA GLN A 299 -5.61 17.20 -18.61
C GLN A 299 -5.10 17.90 -17.36
N ASN A 300 -5.45 19.16 -17.19
CA ASN A 300 -5.05 19.95 -16.03
C ASN A 300 -5.63 19.40 -14.72
N PHE A 301 -6.88 18.92 -14.73
CA PHE A 301 -7.51 18.30 -13.56
C PHE A 301 -6.71 17.09 -13.06
N TRP A 302 -6.46 16.11 -13.94
CA TRP A 302 -5.75 14.89 -13.55
C TRP A 302 -4.30 15.17 -13.15
N LEU A 303 -3.59 16.02 -13.88
CA LEU A 303 -2.23 16.43 -13.53
C LEU A 303 -2.18 17.17 -12.19
N LYS A 304 -3.19 17.98 -11.85
CA LYS A 304 -3.28 18.66 -10.55
C LYS A 304 -3.45 17.67 -9.40
N GLN A 305 -4.23 16.60 -9.57
CA GLN A 305 -4.34 15.55 -8.55
C GLN A 305 -3.00 14.86 -8.31
N LEU A 306 -2.27 14.54 -9.38
CA LEU A 306 -0.96 13.91 -9.29
C LEU A 306 0.09 14.84 -8.63
N LYS A 307 -0.02 16.16 -8.76
CA LYS A 307 0.91 17.12 -8.12
C LYS A 307 0.84 17.21 -6.59
N LYS A 308 -0.11 16.51 -5.94
CA LYS A 308 -0.21 16.46 -4.47
C LYS A 308 0.97 15.74 -3.81
N LEU A 309 1.57 14.78 -4.52
CA LEU A 309 2.75 14.04 -4.08
C LEU A 309 3.71 13.94 -5.26
N GLU A 310 4.86 14.60 -5.25
CA GLU A 310 5.79 14.59 -6.38
C GLU A 310 7.10 13.92 -6.00
N PHE A 311 7.51 12.95 -6.79
CA PHE A 311 8.82 12.33 -6.73
C PHE A 311 9.63 12.80 -7.93
N ASP A 312 10.88 13.19 -7.69
CA ASP A 312 11.83 13.50 -8.75
C ASP A 312 13.14 12.76 -8.50
N PHE A 313 13.29 11.64 -9.20
CA PHE A 313 14.48 10.81 -9.20
C PHE A 313 15.57 11.29 -10.17
N LYS A 314 15.36 12.43 -10.83
CA LYS A 314 16.22 12.96 -11.90
C LYS A 314 16.38 12.04 -13.11
N ASP A 315 15.44 11.12 -13.29
CA ASP A 315 15.30 10.29 -14.49
C ASP A 315 13.92 10.51 -15.13
N LYS A 316 13.93 10.84 -16.43
CA LYS A 316 12.69 11.19 -17.16
C LYS A 316 11.74 9.99 -17.25
N ASN A 317 12.26 8.78 -17.49
CA ASN A 317 11.41 7.61 -17.72
C ASN A 317 10.80 7.12 -16.41
N PHE A 318 11.60 7.01 -15.35
CA PHE A 318 11.14 6.59 -14.03
C PHE A 318 10.11 7.56 -13.45
N ASN A 319 10.38 8.88 -13.53
CA ASN A 319 9.44 9.90 -13.05
C ASN A 319 8.10 9.84 -13.79
N ASN A 320 8.12 9.70 -15.12
CA ASN A 320 6.88 9.60 -15.90
C ASN A 320 6.13 8.28 -15.66
N TRP A 321 6.84 7.15 -15.51
CA TRP A 321 6.21 5.88 -15.13
C TRP A 321 5.55 5.98 -13.75
N LEU A 322 6.21 6.62 -12.78
CA LEU A 322 5.63 6.86 -11.46
C LEU A 322 4.35 7.70 -11.48
N LEU A 323 4.18 8.63 -12.44
CA LEU A 323 2.93 9.38 -12.58
C LEU A 323 1.75 8.44 -12.86
N TRP A 324 1.96 7.41 -13.67
CA TRP A 324 0.95 6.40 -13.96
C TRP A 324 0.70 5.47 -12.78
N VAL A 325 1.75 5.00 -12.11
CA VAL A 325 1.61 4.19 -10.88
C VAL A 325 0.83 4.96 -9.80
N LYS A 326 1.06 6.26 -9.68
CA LYS A 326 0.31 7.12 -8.75
C LYS A 326 -1.15 7.34 -9.13
N LEU A 327 -1.51 7.20 -10.40
CA LEU A 327 -2.90 7.32 -10.84
C LEU A 327 -3.70 6.05 -10.51
N GLN A 328 -3.07 4.88 -10.53
CA GLN A 328 -3.72 3.57 -10.33
C GLN A 328 -4.61 3.47 -9.08
N PRO A 329 -4.21 3.95 -7.88
CA PRO A 329 -5.10 3.94 -6.72
C PRO A 329 -6.40 4.72 -6.94
N THR A 330 -6.34 5.86 -7.64
CA THR A 330 -7.54 6.63 -7.99
C THR A 330 -8.42 5.86 -8.97
N LEU A 331 -7.82 5.21 -9.98
CA LEU A 331 -8.57 4.37 -10.91
C LEU A 331 -9.21 3.17 -10.21
N ARG A 332 -8.50 2.49 -9.29
CA ARG A 332 -9.06 1.39 -8.48
C ARG A 332 -10.30 1.83 -7.72
N LYS A 333 -10.25 3.00 -7.05
CA LYS A 333 -11.39 3.59 -6.33
C LYS A 333 -12.56 3.87 -7.28
N LEU A 334 -12.31 4.56 -8.39
CA LEU A 334 -13.37 4.99 -9.32
C LEU A 334 -14.03 3.83 -10.07
N PHE A 335 -13.26 2.80 -10.43
CA PHE A 335 -13.76 1.61 -11.11
C PHE A 335 -14.23 0.51 -10.15
N GLY A 336 -14.08 0.66 -8.83
CA GLY A 336 -14.46 -0.35 -7.84
C GLY A 336 -13.80 -1.72 -8.11
N CYS A 337 -12.52 -1.73 -8.49
CA CYS A 337 -11.77 -2.93 -8.91
C CYS A 337 -12.52 -3.81 -9.95
N SER A 338 -13.34 -3.20 -10.80
CA SER A 338 -14.23 -3.86 -11.74
C SER A 338 -14.12 -3.22 -13.13
N PHE A 339 -14.97 -3.62 -14.07
CA PHE A 339 -15.33 -2.78 -15.22
C PHE A 339 -14.21 -2.50 -16.22
N LEU A 340 -13.10 -3.25 -16.17
CA LEU A 340 -12.09 -3.29 -17.21
C LEU A 340 -12.01 -4.70 -17.81
N PRO A 341 -11.50 -4.87 -19.04
CA PRO A 341 -11.60 -6.14 -19.77
C PRO A 341 -10.96 -7.36 -19.08
N HIS A 342 -9.97 -7.19 -18.20
CA HIS A 342 -9.44 -8.28 -17.38
C HIS A 342 -10.27 -8.54 -16.10
N PHE A 343 -11.05 -7.55 -15.65
CA PHE A 343 -11.89 -7.57 -14.46
C PHE A 343 -13.36 -7.81 -14.85
N ASP A 344 -13.59 -8.85 -15.64
CA ASP A 344 -14.88 -9.21 -16.24
C ASP A 344 -15.88 -9.85 -15.26
N TYR A 345 -15.44 -10.19 -14.06
CA TYR A 345 -16.29 -10.67 -12.95
C TYR A 345 -16.77 -9.55 -12.02
N GLY A 346 -16.14 -8.37 -12.07
CA GLY A 346 -16.36 -7.30 -11.10
C GLY A 346 -17.67 -6.56 -11.31
N LYS A 347 -18.44 -6.33 -10.23
CA LYS A 347 -19.78 -5.69 -10.28
C LYS A 347 -19.80 -4.25 -9.75
N GLY A 348 -18.64 -3.62 -9.55
CA GLY A 348 -18.51 -2.22 -9.13
C GLY A 348 -18.69 -1.95 -7.64
N GLY A 349 -18.97 -2.98 -6.84
CA GLY A 349 -18.90 -2.90 -5.38
C GLY A 349 -17.46 -2.77 -4.89
N ARG A 350 -17.31 -2.47 -3.61
CA ARG A 350 -15.99 -2.51 -2.94
C ARG A 350 -15.91 -3.75 -2.06
N GLY A 351 -14.73 -4.36 -1.99
CA GLY A 351 -14.42 -5.38 -0.99
C GLY A 351 -13.98 -4.74 0.33
N TRP A 352 -14.02 -5.51 1.41
CA TRP A 352 -13.57 -5.05 2.73
C TRP A 352 -12.13 -4.50 2.71
N ARG A 353 -11.20 -5.24 2.06
CA ARG A 353 -9.79 -4.83 1.94
C ARG A 353 -9.61 -3.49 1.21
N ASP A 354 -10.49 -3.19 0.25
CA ASP A 354 -10.42 -1.94 -0.53
C ASP A 354 -10.61 -0.72 0.35
N LEU A 355 -11.57 -0.78 1.29
CA LEU A 355 -11.86 0.30 2.22
C LEU A 355 -10.62 0.75 3.01
N TRP A 356 -9.83 -0.23 3.45
CA TRP A 356 -8.63 0.01 4.24
C TRP A 356 -7.42 0.38 3.39
N GLN A 357 -7.32 -0.17 2.19
CA GLN A 357 -6.23 0.13 1.27
C GLN A 357 -6.36 1.53 0.65
N ASP A 358 -7.58 2.02 0.44
CA ASP A 358 -7.83 3.40 -0.03
C ASP A 358 -7.31 4.43 0.98
N ILE A 359 -7.42 4.14 2.29
CA ILE A 359 -6.90 5.00 3.36
C ILE A 359 -5.38 5.20 3.23
N LEU A 360 -4.61 4.19 2.77
CA LEU A 360 -3.17 4.33 2.56
C LEU A 360 -2.89 5.52 1.65
N THR A 361 -3.53 5.57 0.48
CA THR A 361 -3.28 6.61 -0.53
C THR A 361 -3.90 7.96 -0.12
N LEU A 362 -5.11 7.97 0.44
CA LEU A 362 -5.78 9.19 0.88
C LEU A 362 -4.98 9.90 1.98
N THR A 363 -4.40 9.12 2.91
CA THR A 363 -3.52 9.68 3.95
C THR A 363 -2.32 10.40 3.36
N LEU A 364 -1.77 9.94 2.23
CA LEU A 364 -0.60 10.58 1.61
C LEU A 364 -0.91 11.96 1.00
N VAL A 365 -2.18 12.23 0.65
CA VAL A 365 -2.60 13.47 -0.02
C VAL A 365 -3.33 14.45 0.89
N ASP A 366 -3.36 14.20 2.20
CA ASP A 366 -3.94 15.06 3.24
C ASP A 366 -5.44 15.32 3.02
N ASP A 367 -6.18 14.26 2.66
CA ASP A 367 -7.62 14.34 2.43
C ASP A 367 -8.39 14.50 3.76
N LYS A 368 -9.35 15.42 3.80
CA LYS A 368 -10.12 15.76 5.01
C LYS A 368 -11.20 14.73 5.33
N GLU A 369 -11.58 13.88 4.38
CA GLU A 369 -12.66 12.90 4.55
C GLU A 369 -12.22 11.58 5.22
N ILE A 370 -10.91 11.40 5.44
CA ILE A 370 -10.34 10.12 5.92
C ILE A 370 -10.95 9.70 7.25
N ARG A 371 -11.13 10.65 8.18
CA ARG A 371 -11.71 10.35 9.50
C ARG A 371 -13.11 9.74 9.37
N ASN A 372 -13.99 10.39 8.61
CA ASN A 372 -15.35 9.93 8.38
C ASN A 372 -15.38 8.58 7.64
N LEU A 373 -14.45 8.37 6.70
CA LEU A 373 -14.33 7.09 6.00
C LEU A 373 -13.94 5.97 6.97
N ILE A 374 -12.96 6.19 7.84
CA ILE A 374 -12.55 5.20 8.86
C ILE A 374 -13.72 4.87 9.78
N GLU A 375 -14.40 5.89 10.32
CA GLU A 375 -15.57 5.72 11.19
C GLU A 375 -16.67 4.92 10.48
N ASN A 376 -16.95 5.22 9.21
CA ASN A 376 -17.93 4.47 8.44
C ASN A 376 -17.52 3.02 8.20
N ASN A 377 -16.24 2.76 7.92
CA ASN A 377 -15.74 1.42 7.65
C ASN A 377 -15.89 0.49 8.87
N PHE A 378 -15.69 1.00 10.09
CA PHE A 378 -15.86 0.21 11.32
C PHE A 378 -17.29 -0.27 11.54
N LYS A 379 -18.30 0.41 10.97
CA LYS A 379 -19.71 -0.03 11.05
C LYS A 379 -19.94 -1.40 10.44
N GLY A 380 -19.06 -1.87 9.56
CA GLY A 380 -19.17 -3.17 8.91
C GLY A 380 -18.66 -4.34 9.75
N VAL A 381 -18.08 -4.11 10.93
CA VAL A 381 -17.59 -5.18 11.82
C VAL A 381 -18.77 -5.85 12.52
N ARG A 382 -18.76 -7.18 12.64
CA ARG A 382 -19.71 -7.95 13.45
C ARG A 382 -19.16 -8.17 14.85
N ILE A 383 -20.04 -8.42 15.82
CA ILE A 383 -19.66 -8.62 17.22
C ILE A 383 -18.81 -9.89 17.45
N ASP A 384 -18.82 -10.82 16.51
CA ASP A 384 -17.95 -12.01 16.50
C ASP A 384 -16.55 -11.75 15.89
N GLY A 385 -16.21 -10.49 15.63
CA GLY A 385 -14.94 -10.07 15.04
C GLY A 385 -14.79 -10.36 13.54
N SER A 386 -15.83 -10.87 12.87
CA SER A 386 -15.90 -10.90 11.42
C SER A 386 -16.43 -9.56 10.88
N ASN A 387 -16.77 -9.48 9.59
CA ASN A 387 -17.28 -8.25 8.98
C ASN A 387 -18.15 -8.53 7.76
N ALA A 388 -18.99 -7.55 7.40
CA ALA A 388 -19.66 -7.52 6.12
C ALA A 388 -18.66 -7.48 4.97
N THR A 389 -18.97 -8.22 3.91
CA THR A 389 -18.06 -8.47 2.77
C THR A 389 -18.52 -7.77 1.50
N ILE A 390 -19.78 -7.33 1.45
CA ILE A 390 -20.37 -6.62 0.32
C ILE A 390 -20.60 -5.16 0.69
N ILE A 391 -19.88 -4.26 0.03
CA ILE A 391 -19.98 -2.83 0.23
C ILE A 391 -20.47 -2.14 -1.04
N THR A 392 -21.54 -1.38 -0.88
CA THR A 392 -22.16 -0.58 -1.94
C THR A 392 -21.26 0.59 -2.37
N LYS A 393 -21.56 1.20 -3.51
CA LYS A 393 -20.81 2.38 -4.00
C LYS A 393 -20.87 3.53 -3.00
N GLU A 394 -22.02 3.69 -2.35
CA GLU A 394 -22.32 4.70 -1.32
C GLU A 394 -21.59 4.43 0.02
N GLY A 395 -21.00 3.24 0.20
CA GLY A 395 -20.30 2.86 1.42
C GLY A 395 -21.18 2.22 2.50
N ASN A 396 -22.40 1.82 2.14
CA ASN A 396 -23.26 1.02 3.01
C ASN A 396 -22.92 -0.47 2.90
N PHE A 397 -23.09 -1.18 4.01
CA PHE A 397 -22.90 -2.62 4.11
C PHE A 397 -24.23 -3.35 3.91
N ILE A 398 -24.20 -4.45 3.17
CA ILE A 398 -25.36 -5.32 2.97
C ILE A 398 -24.99 -6.76 3.27
N SER A 399 -25.98 -7.54 3.71
CA SER A 399 -25.80 -8.98 3.94
C SER A 399 -25.54 -9.74 2.65
N ASP A 400 -24.83 -10.86 2.74
CA ASP A 400 -24.55 -11.73 1.61
C ASP A 400 -25.86 -12.34 1.07
N ARG A 401 -26.07 -12.21 -0.25
CA ARG A 401 -27.33 -12.59 -0.91
C ARG A 401 -27.45 -14.09 -1.16
N ASN A 402 -26.35 -14.82 -1.22
CA ASN A 402 -26.32 -16.18 -1.76
C ASN A 402 -26.24 -17.28 -0.68
N ARG A 403 -26.40 -16.95 0.62
CA ARG A 403 -26.17 -17.88 1.74
C ARG A 403 -24.76 -18.52 1.73
N ILE A 404 -23.82 -17.98 0.95
CA ILE A 404 -22.43 -18.45 0.94
C ILE A 404 -21.70 -17.73 2.07
N ASN A 405 -21.34 -18.49 3.09
CA ASN A 405 -20.58 -17.97 4.22
C ASN A 405 -19.12 -17.77 3.80
N ARG A 406 -18.65 -16.52 3.78
CA ARG A 406 -17.24 -16.19 3.51
C ARG A 406 -16.68 -15.30 4.61
N VAL A 407 -15.83 -15.89 5.44
CA VAL A 407 -15.00 -15.19 6.41
C VAL A 407 -13.55 -15.32 5.97
N TRP A 408 -12.95 -14.17 5.65
CA TRP A 408 -11.53 -14.08 5.38
C TRP A 408 -10.80 -13.70 6.66
N MET A 409 -9.88 -14.56 7.09
CA MET A 409 -9.28 -14.44 8.41
C MET A 409 -8.36 -13.22 8.54
N ASP A 410 -7.84 -12.68 7.44
CA ASP A 410 -6.96 -11.50 7.41
C ASP A 410 -7.73 -10.17 7.54
N HIS A 411 -9.05 -10.18 7.37
CA HIS A 411 -9.85 -8.96 7.37
C HIS A 411 -9.76 -8.13 8.66
N GLY A 412 -9.47 -8.75 9.81
CA GLY A 412 -9.24 -8.07 11.08
C GLY A 412 -7.90 -7.33 11.20
N ILE A 413 -6.94 -7.57 10.28
CA ILE A 413 -5.59 -6.99 10.34
C ILE A 413 -5.56 -5.57 9.79
N TRP A 414 -6.16 -5.37 8.61
CA TRP A 414 -6.07 -4.11 7.85
C TRP A 414 -6.69 -2.89 8.55
N PRO A 415 -7.81 -3.00 9.29
CA PRO A 415 -8.39 -1.88 10.04
C PRO A 415 -7.39 -1.21 10.98
N TYR A 416 -6.66 -2.00 11.77
CA TYR A 416 -5.67 -1.47 12.69
C TYR A 416 -4.52 -0.77 11.98
N LEU A 417 -3.97 -1.38 10.93
CA LEU A 417 -2.83 -0.83 10.20
C LEU A 417 -3.17 0.52 9.54
N SER A 418 -4.35 0.63 8.93
CA SER A 418 -4.83 1.86 8.31
C SER A 418 -5.19 2.93 9.34
N LEU A 419 -5.83 2.54 10.46
CA LEU A 419 -6.09 3.47 11.56
C LEU A 419 -4.80 4.00 12.18
N LYS A 420 -3.82 3.13 12.44
CA LYS A 420 -2.51 3.51 12.96
C LYS A 420 -1.85 4.53 12.05
N LEU A 421 -1.88 4.33 10.73
CA LEU A 421 -1.32 5.28 9.77
C LEU A 421 -1.99 6.65 9.89
N TYR A 422 -3.33 6.68 9.98
CA TYR A 422 -4.08 7.91 10.19
C TYR A 422 -3.68 8.61 11.50
N ILE A 423 -3.68 7.90 12.64
CA ILE A 423 -3.34 8.45 13.95
C ILE A 423 -1.91 8.95 13.98
N ASN A 424 -0.97 8.20 13.39
CA ASN A 424 0.42 8.61 13.32
C ASN A 424 0.60 9.91 12.56
N LYS A 425 -0.17 10.15 11.50
CA LYS A 425 -0.10 11.39 10.72
C LYS A 425 -0.80 12.56 11.41
N THR A 426 -1.99 12.35 11.96
CA THR A 426 -2.86 13.44 12.46
C THR A 426 -2.67 13.74 13.94
N PHE A 427 -2.22 12.75 14.72
CA PHE A 427 -2.26 12.70 16.18
C PHE A 427 -3.68 12.69 16.78
N ASP A 428 -4.66 12.25 16.00
CA ASP A 428 -6.04 12.15 16.44
C ASP A 428 -6.30 10.85 17.21
N LEU A 429 -6.02 10.84 18.51
CA LEU A 429 -6.29 9.69 19.39
C LEU A 429 -7.77 9.53 19.74
N ASP A 430 -8.57 10.59 19.62
CA ASP A 430 -9.99 10.58 20.00
C ASP A 430 -10.82 9.66 19.10
N ILE A 431 -10.31 9.34 17.91
CA ILE A 431 -10.91 8.33 17.04
C ILE A 431 -11.07 6.96 17.72
N PHE A 432 -10.17 6.56 18.63
CA PHE A 432 -10.32 5.29 19.37
C PHE A 432 -11.57 5.26 20.25
N LEU A 433 -11.96 6.42 20.78
CA LEU A 433 -13.10 6.56 21.70
C LEU A 433 -14.40 6.88 20.96
N LYS A 434 -14.36 7.06 19.64
CA LYS A 434 -15.55 7.30 18.84
C LYS A 434 -16.45 6.07 18.86
N GLU A 435 -17.71 6.28 19.20
CA GLU A 435 -18.72 5.22 19.16
C GLU A 435 -19.34 5.07 17.77
N VAL A 436 -19.43 3.82 17.31
CA VAL A 436 -20.05 3.40 16.05
C VAL A 436 -20.86 2.11 16.27
N PRO A 437 -21.93 1.86 15.50
CA PRO A 437 -22.70 0.63 15.63
C PRO A 437 -21.97 -0.56 15.00
N TYR A 438 -22.32 -1.78 15.44
CA TYR A 438 -21.89 -3.02 14.79
C TYR A 438 -22.85 -3.44 13.68
N PHE A 439 -22.31 -4.08 12.65
CA PHE A 439 -23.09 -4.78 11.64
C PHE A 439 -23.67 -6.07 12.23
N CYS A 440 -24.92 -6.38 11.87
CA CYS A 440 -25.60 -7.62 12.24
C CYS A 440 -26.42 -8.10 11.05
N ASP A 441 -26.26 -9.37 10.71
CA ASP A 441 -27.10 -10.07 9.75
C ASP A 441 -27.35 -11.51 10.23
N HIS A 442 -27.92 -12.34 9.36
CA HIS A 442 -28.21 -13.75 9.67
C HIS A 442 -26.98 -14.60 10.02
N GLN A 443 -25.75 -14.11 9.84
CA GLN A 443 -24.54 -14.88 10.08
C GLN A 443 -24.10 -14.74 11.54
N LEU A 444 -24.09 -15.86 12.26
CA LEU A 444 -23.62 -15.96 13.64
C LEU A 444 -22.31 -16.76 13.73
N LYS A 445 -21.57 -16.54 14.82
CA LYS A 445 -20.34 -17.28 15.14
C LYS A 445 -19.33 -17.32 14.01
N ARG A 446 -19.08 -16.17 13.38
CA ARG A 446 -18.21 -16.01 12.20
C ARG A 446 -18.74 -16.86 11.04
N ALA A 447 -20.04 -16.73 10.78
CA ALA A 447 -20.77 -17.44 9.74
C ALA A 447 -20.69 -18.99 9.83
N LYS A 448 -20.52 -19.54 11.05
CA LYS A 448 -20.64 -20.98 11.32
C LYS A 448 -22.08 -21.40 11.62
N GLU A 449 -22.91 -20.45 12.04
CA GLU A 449 -24.33 -20.63 12.30
C GLU A 449 -25.16 -19.59 11.53
N VAL A 450 -26.41 -19.93 11.23
CA VAL A 450 -27.35 -19.06 10.52
C VAL A 450 -28.58 -18.83 11.40
N ASP A 451 -28.89 -17.55 11.64
CA ASP A 451 -30.16 -17.13 12.23
C ASP A 451 -31.22 -16.96 11.13
N TYR A 452 -32.09 -17.98 10.99
CA TYR A 452 -33.19 -17.97 10.03
C TYR A 452 -34.32 -17.00 10.40
N HIS A 453 -34.31 -16.42 11.61
CA HIS A 453 -35.30 -15.47 12.08
C HIS A 453 -34.83 -14.01 11.99
N PHE A 454 -33.71 -13.75 11.32
CA PHE A 454 -33.20 -12.40 11.11
C PHE A 454 -33.97 -11.66 9.99
N PHE A 455 -34.74 -10.63 10.34
CA PHE A 455 -35.54 -9.83 9.38
C PHE A 455 -35.22 -8.33 9.38
N GLN A 456 -34.17 -7.89 10.06
CA GLN A 456 -33.85 -6.46 10.21
C GLN A 456 -33.25 -5.89 8.92
N LYS A 457 -33.77 -4.76 8.43
CA LYS A 457 -33.35 -4.15 7.15
C LYS A 457 -32.16 -3.19 7.26
N ASP A 458 -31.91 -2.65 8.44
CA ASP A 458 -30.81 -1.71 8.72
C ASP A 458 -29.48 -2.42 9.03
N TYR A 459 -29.53 -3.73 9.31
CA TYR A 459 -28.38 -4.58 9.61
C TYR A 459 -27.53 -4.08 10.79
N LEU A 460 -28.18 -3.55 11.83
CA LEU A 460 -27.52 -3.01 13.03
C LEU A 460 -27.70 -3.94 14.23
N LEU A 461 -26.61 -4.18 14.98
CA LEU A 461 -26.67 -4.98 16.21
C LEU A 461 -27.54 -4.30 17.27
N ARG A 462 -28.40 -5.08 17.92
CA ARG A 462 -29.29 -4.63 18.99
C ARG A 462 -29.11 -5.42 20.27
N ASP A 463 -29.32 -4.77 21.40
CA ASP A 463 -29.35 -5.41 22.71
C ASP A 463 -30.63 -6.22 22.94
N LYS A 464 -30.69 -6.94 24.07
CA LYS A 464 -31.87 -7.74 24.46
C LYS A 464 -33.18 -6.95 24.58
N ASN A 465 -33.12 -5.63 24.68
CA ASN A 465 -34.25 -4.71 24.76
C ASN A 465 -34.56 -4.02 23.41
N GLY A 466 -33.88 -4.42 22.32
CA GLY A 466 -34.10 -3.89 20.97
C GLY A 466 -33.37 -2.59 20.65
N ARG A 467 -32.52 -2.07 21.54
CA ARG A 467 -31.78 -0.81 21.34
C ARG A 467 -30.53 -1.05 20.52
N VAL A 468 -30.21 -0.16 19.57
CA VAL A 468 -28.98 -0.26 18.77
C VAL A 468 -27.77 -0.13 19.70
N TYR A 469 -26.85 -1.09 19.63
CA TYR A 469 -25.63 -1.07 20.42
C TYR A 469 -24.53 -0.29 19.70
N TYR A 470 -23.85 0.58 20.43
CA TYR A 470 -22.72 1.36 19.95
C TYR A 470 -21.48 1.01 20.76
N GLY A 471 -20.44 0.53 20.08
CA GLY A 471 -19.12 0.26 20.65
C GLY A 471 -18.11 1.31 20.23
N THR A 472 -17.05 1.50 21.00
CA THR A 472 -15.96 2.37 20.58
C THR A 472 -15.18 1.75 19.41
N VAL A 473 -14.53 2.54 18.56
CA VAL A 473 -13.61 2.03 17.53
C VAL A 473 -12.54 1.12 18.13
N LEU A 474 -12.06 1.43 19.35
CA LEU A 474 -11.16 0.56 20.08
C LEU A 474 -11.79 -0.79 20.42
N GLU A 475 -13.04 -0.83 20.87
CA GLU A 475 -13.79 -2.09 21.10
C GLU A 475 -13.88 -2.94 19.84
N HIS A 476 -14.19 -2.31 18.69
CA HIS A 476 -14.24 -3.00 17.39
C HIS A 476 -12.90 -3.65 17.06
N LEU A 477 -11.80 -2.92 17.24
CA LEU A 477 -10.45 -3.44 17.03
C LEU A 477 -10.11 -4.57 18.00
N LEU A 478 -10.42 -4.41 19.28
CA LEU A 478 -10.15 -5.44 20.29
C LEU A 478 -10.86 -6.74 19.94
N ILE A 479 -12.15 -6.68 19.61
CA ILE A 479 -12.93 -7.87 19.23
C ILE A 479 -12.32 -8.55 18.00
N GLN A 480 -11.97 -7.80 16.95
CA GLN A 480 -11.34 -8.36 15.74
C GLN A 480 -10.05 -9.15 16.02
N HIS A 481 -9.24 -8.71 16.99
CA HIS A 481 -7.95 -9.34 17.31
C HIS A 481 -8.07 -10.43 18.37
N LEU A 482 -8.87 -10.19 19.41
CA LEU A 482 -9.05 -11.10 20.53
C LEU A 482 -9.77 -12.37 20.09
N VAL A 483 -10.83 -12.27 19.29
CA VAL A 483 -11.51 -13.44 18.72
C VAL A 483 -10.52 -14.30 17.95
N GLN A 484 -9.73 -13.70 17.06
CA GLN A 484 -8.77 -14.43 16.23
C GLN A 484 -7.64 -15.05 17.05
N PHE A 485 -7.22 -14.42 18.15
CA PHE A 485 -6.25 -15.03 19.07
C PHE A 485 -6.74 -16.40 19.58
N PHE A 486 -8.03 -16.55 19.89
CA PHE A 486 -8.60 -17.82 20.38
C PHE A 486 -9.07 -18.76 19.26
N ASN A 487 -9.30 -18.26 18.05
CA ASN A 487 -9.76 -19.04 16.88
C ASN A 487 -8.62 -19.84 16.23
N VAL A 488 -8.11 -20.85 16.94
CA VAL A 488 -6.95 -21.64 16.52
C VAL A 488 -7.29 -23.08 16.14
N GLY A 489 -6.52 -23.64 15.21
CA GLY A 489 -6.56 -25.06 14.86
C GLY A 489 -5.72 -25.94 15.80
N GLU A 490 -5.55 -27.20 15.40
CA GLU A 490 -4.88 -28.23 16.20
C GLU A 490 -3.39 -27.98 16.41
N HIS A 491 -2.75 -27.19 15.54
CA HIS A 491 -1.34 -26.76 15.67
C HIS A 491 -1.21 -25.43 16.43
N ASN A 492 -2.32 -24.90 16.97
CA ASN A 492 -2.39 -23.66 17.74
C ASN A 492 -2.01 -22.40 16.94
N TYR A 493 -2.15 -22.42 15.61
CA TYR A 493 -2.18 -21.22 14.77
C TYR A 493 -3.62 -20.85 14.41
N ILE A 494 -3.83 -19.61 13.99
CA ILE A 494 -5.17 -19.10 13.69
C ILE A 494 -5.74 -19.85 12.49
N HIS A 495 -7.01 -20.25 12.57
CA HIS A 495 -7.71 -20.91 11.48
C HIS A 495 -7.63 -20.10 10.18
N LEU A 496 -7.50 -20.79 9.05
CA LEU A 496 -7.54 -20.17 7.73
C LEU A 496 -8.94 -19.63 7.39
N GLU A 497 -9.98 -20.23 7.97
CA GLU A 497 -11.38 -19.94 7.63
C GLU A 497 -11.62 -20.13 6.13
N ASN A 498 -12.32 -19.24 5.45
CA ASN A 498 -12.60 -19.42 4.02
C ASN A 498 -11.46 -18.97 3.09
N ALA A 499 -10.48 -18.24 3.60
CA ALA A 499 -9.22 -17.84 2.96
C ALA A 499 -8.53 -16.75 3.81
N ASP A 500 -7.33 -16.36 3.42
CA ASP A 500 -6.70 -15.12 3.87
C ASP A 500 -6.49 -14.16 2.67
N TRP A 501 -5.45 -13.32 2.69
CA TRP A 501 -5.12 -12.43 1.57
C TRP A 501 -5.06 -13.14 0.22
N ASN A 502 -4.63 -14.41 0.19
CA ASN A 502 -4.72 -15.23 -1.01
C ASN A 502 -6.13 -15.83 -1.11
N ASP A 503 -7.00 -15.17 -1.87
CA ASP A 503 -8.38 -15.59 -2.08
C ASP A 503 -8.51 -17.00 -2.68
N GLY A 504 -7.45 -17.54 -3.28
CA GLY A 504 -7.44 -18.88 -3.87
C GLY A 504 -7.04 -20.00 -2.90
N LEU A 505 -6.78 -19.71 -1.62
CA LEU A 505 -6.60 -20.71 -0.54
C LEU A 505 -7.91 -20.97 0.19
N ASP A 506 -8.93 -21.39 -0.56
CA ASP A 506 -10.33 -21.40 -0.15
C ASP A 506 -10.92 -22.78 0.17
N MET A 507 -10.08 -23.81 0.21
CA MET A 507 -10.53 -25.19 0.33
C MET A 507 -10.07 -25.88 1.62
N ALA A 508 -9.60 -25.12 2.62
CA ALA A 508 -9.26 -25.63 3.94
C ALA A 508 -10.00 -24.97 5.13
N PRO A 509 -11.35 -24.88 5.10
CA PRO A 509 -12.11 -24.14 6.10
C PRO A 509 -12.25 -24.83 7.46
N LYS A 510 -12.06 -26.15 7.56
CA LYS A 510 -12.28 -26.87 8.83
C LYS A 510 -11.01 -27.02 9.62
N ARG A 511 -9.92 -27.40 8.96
CA ARG A 511 -8.63 -27.72 9.63
C ARG A 511 -7.46 -26.89 9.11
N GLY A 512 -7.66 -26.10 8.07
CA GLY A 512 -6.63 -25.18 7.59
C GLY A 512 -6.26 -24.13 8.64
N GLU A 513 -4.98 -23.79 8.68
CA GLU A 513 -4.42 -22.76 9.58
C GLU A 513 -3.52 -21.81 8.79
N SER A 514 -3.66 -20.50 9.03
CA SER A 514 -2.80 -19.46 8.45
C SER A 514 -1.74 -19.03 9.47
N VAL A 515 -0.57 -19.64 9.41
CA VAL A 515 0.63 -19.17 10.13
C VAL A 515 1.00 -17.77 9.63
N VAL A 516 0.82 -17.55 8.32
CA VAL A 516 1.08 -16.28 7.62
C VAL A 516 0.47 -15.08 8.35
N PHE A 517 -0.82 -15.11 8.62
CA PHE A 517 -1.50 -13.98 9.27
C PHE A 517 -1.52 -14.06 10.79
N THR A 518 -1.22 -15.22 11.37
CA THR A 518 -0.90 -15.32 12.80
C THR A 518 0.28 -14.40 13.17
N PHE A 519 1.27 -14.24 12.28
CA PHE A 519 2.34 -13.23 12.44
C PHE A 519 1.80 -11.80 12.58
N MET A 520 0.81 -11.43 11.78
CA MET A 520 0.26 -10.08 11.78
C MET A 520 -0.68 -9.83 12.96
N TYR A 521 -1.44 -10.82 13.41
CA TYR A 521 -2.20 -10.69 14.67
C TYR A 521 -1.26 -10.51 15.87
N ALA A 522 -0.15 -11.25 15.93
CA ALA A 522 0.87 -11.04 16.96
C ALA A 522 1.48 -9.63 16.90
N HIS A 523 1.76 -9.12 15.69
CA HIS A 523 2.24 -7.76 15.49
C HIS A 523 1.23 -6.71 15.99
N ASN A 524 -0.02 -6.83 15.55
CA ASN A 524 -1.07 -5.87 15.87
C ASN A 524 -1.37 -5.85 17.37
N LEU A 525 -1.47 -6.99 18.05
CA LEU A 525 -1.67 -7.05 19.51
C LEU A 525 -0.55 -6.32 20.26
N LYS A 526 0.70 -6.59 19.88
CA LYS A 526 1.88 -5.92 20.48
C LYS A 526 1.86 -4.42 20.25
N ASP A 527 1.54 -4.00 19.04
CA ASP A 527 1.60 -2.62 18.62
C ASP A 527 0.40 -1.80 19.16
N LEU A 528 -0.77 -2.42 19.29
CA LEU A 528 -1.94 -1.88 19.99
C LEU A 528 -1.60 -1.52 21.44
N CYS A 529 -0.75 -2.30 22.13
CA CYS A 529 -0.27 -1.93 23.46
C CYS A 529 0.42 -0.56 23.46
N SER A 530 1.23 -0.26 22.44
CA SER A 530 1.89 1.05 22.33
C SER A 530 0.90 2.18 22.03
N ALA A 531 -0.17 1.89 21.27
CA ALA A 531 -1.24 2.85 21.05
C ALA A 531 -2.07 3.12 22.32
N LEU A 532 -2.34 2.08 23.10
CA LEU A 532 -3.01 2.18 24.40
C LEU A 532 -2.17 2.95 25.42
N GLU A 533 -0.84 2.73 25.46
CA GLU A 533 0.06 3.54 26.29
C GLU A 533 -0.02 5.03 25.92
N LYS A 534 -0.17 5.34 24.64
CA LYS A 534 -0.36 6.73 24.20
C LYS A 534 -1.75 7.27 24.56
N LEU A 535 -2.79 6.44 24.46
CA LEU A 535 -4.16 6.79 24.86
C LEU A 535 -4.28 7.07 26.36
N LYS A 536 -3.41 6.51 27.21
CA LYS A 536 -3.35 6.79 28.66
C LYS A 536 -3.12 8.26 29.01
N GLU A 537 -2.56 9.04 28.09
CA GLU A 537 -2.43 10.49 28.25
C GLU A 537 -3.80 11.21 28.26
N LYS A 538 -4.86 10.58 27.72
CA LYS A 538 -6.23 11.11 27.67
C LYS A 538 -7.18 10.46 28.68
N THR A 539 -7.13 9.14 28.83
CA THR A 539 -7.99 8.41 29.76
C THR A 539 -7.26 7.21 30.35
N LYS A 540 -7.54 6.86 31.62
CA LYS A 540 -6.95 5.68 32.29
C LYS A 540 -7.81 4.42 32.18
N LYS A 541 -9.08 4.58 31.79
CA LYS A 541 -10.07 3.52 31.69
C LYS A 541 -10.83 3.62 30.38
N ILE A 542 -11.34 2.49 29.91
CA ILE A 542 -12.21 2.42 28.74
C ILE A 542 -13.45 1.61 29.10
N SER A 543 -14.58 1.97 28.48
CA SER A 543 -15.85 1.26 28.64
C SER A 543 -15.98 0.24 27.51
N LEU A 544 -16.09 -1.04 27.85
CA LEU A 544 -16.21 -2.14 26.89
C LEU A 544 -17.45 -2.98 27.19
N LEU A 545 -18.03 -3.59 26.16
CA LEU A 545 -19.13 -4.54 26.25
C LEU A 545 -18.81 -5.62 27.30
N LYS A 546 -19.71 -5.85 28.26
CA LYS A 546 -19.54 -6.83 29.34
C LYS A 546 -19.21 -8.23 28.82
N GLU A 547 -19.84 -8.62 27.72
CA GLU A 547 -19.67 -9.94 27.10
C GLU A 547 -18.25 -10.18 26.58
N ILE A 548 -17.40 -9.16 26.43
CA ILE A 548 -15.99 -9.32 26.03
C ILE A 548 -15.13 -10.01 27.11
N ALA A 549 -15.59 -10.06 28.36
CA ALA A 549 -14.84 -10.55 29.51
C ALA A 549 -14.14 -11.92 29.32
N PRO A 550 -14.74 -12.95 28.67
CA PRO A 550 -14.05 -14.21 28.42
C PRO A 550 -12.77 -14.05 27.58
N LEU A 551 -12.77 -13.10 26.63
CA LEU A 551 -11.63 -12.84 25.76
C LEU A 551 -10.47 -12.13 26.48
N LEU A 552 -10.76 -11.42 27.56
CA LEU A 552 -9.78 -10.76 28.44
C LEU A 552 -9.43 -11.67 29.62
N ASP A 553 -9.07 -12.92 29.32
CA ASP A 553 -8.92 -14.00 30.30
C ASP A 553 -7.90 -13.72 31.40
N ARG A 554 -6.88 -12.88 31.13
CA ARG A 554 -5.86 -12.54 32.12
C ARG A 554 -6.39 -11.67 33.25
N LEU A 555 -7.56 -11.06 33.10
CA LEU A 555 -8.16 -10.21 34.12
C LEU A 555 -8.90 -11.03 35.20
N ASN A 556 -9.43 -12.18 34.82
CA ASN A 556 -10.31 -12.97 35.68
C ASN A 556 -9.88 -14.45 35.71
N ARG A 557 -10.27 -15.23 34.69
CA ARG A 557 -10.08 -16.69 34.61
C ARG A 557 -9.06 -17.04 33.52
N PRO A 558 -7.75 -16.99 33.81
CA PRO A 558 -6.72 -17.29 32.82
C PRO A 558 -6.80 -18.77 32.39
N ILE A 559 -6.52 -19.03 31.12
CA ILE A 559 -6.40 -20.40 30.57
C ILE A 559 -4.96 -20.71 30.16
N ASN A 560 -4.67 -21.98 29.88
CA ASN A 560 -3.39 -22.38 29.32
C ASN A 560 -3.38 -22.18 27.80
N TYR A 561 -2.75 -21.09 27.33
CA TYR A 561 -2.66 -20.80 25.89
C TYR A 561 -1.91 -21.85 25.06
N GLN A 562 -1.11 -22.74 25.68
CA GLN A 562 -0.45 -23.84 24.95
C GLN A 562 -1.45 -24.93 24.52
N VAL A 563 -2.61 -25.03 25.19
CA VAL A 563 -3.64 -26.03 24.90
C VAL A 563 -4.69 -25.40 23.98
N TYR A 564 -4.65 -25.73 22.67
CA TYR A 564 -5.55 -25.15 21.68
C TYR A 564 -7.04 -25.36 22.01
N LYS A 565 -7.40 -26.52 22.59
CA LYS A 565 -8.77 -26.84 23.01
C LYS A 565 -9.32 -25.89 24.07
N GLU A 566 -8.48 -25.42 25.00
CA GLU A 566 -8.89 -24.43 26.00
C GLU A 566 -9.19 -23.08 25.33
N LYS A 567 -8.39 -22.69 24.34
CA LYS A 567 -8.62 -21.47 23.56
C LYS A 567 -9.92 -21.56 22.75
N GLN A 568 -10.16 -22.68 22.08
CA GLN A 568 -11.40 -22.93 21.34
C GLN A 568 -12.62 -22.88 22.29
N LYS A 569 -12.56 -23.55 23.44
CA LYS A 569 -13.63 -23.51 24.45
C LYS A 569 -13.90 -22.09 24.94
N ARG A 570 -12.85 -21.28 25.13
CA ARG A 570 -13.00 -19.89 25.54
C ARG A 570 -13.63 -19.01 24.46
N LEU A 571 -13.27 -19.23 23.20
CA LEU A 571 -13.92 -18.55 22.09
C LEU A 571 -15.40 -18.93 22.00
N GLU A 572 -15.72 -20.20 22.14
CA GLU A 572 -17.11 -20.69 22.10
C GLU A 572 -17.97 -20.05 23.19
N GLU A 573 -17.43 -19.95 24.41
CA GLU A 573 -18.07 -19.23 25.52
C GLU A 573 -18.39 -17.76 25.17
N TYR A 574 -17.47 -17.06 24.51
CA TYR A 574 -17.71 -15.69 24.04
C TYR A 574 -18.78 -15.65 22.95
N LEU A 575 -18.66 -16.50 21.93
CA LEU A 575 -19.54 -16.52 20.77
C LEU A 575 -20.99 -16.82 21.15
N GLU A 576 -21.21 -17.68 22.15
CA GLU A 576 -22.55 -17.93 22.72
C GLU A 576 -23.10 -16.70 23.44
N ARG A 577 -22.29 -16.00 24.25
CA ARG A 577 -22.73 -14.79 24.96
C ARG A 577 -23.15 -13.66 24.02
N VAL A 578 -22.49 -13.52 22.86
CA VAL A 578 -22.76 -12.41 21.93
C VAL A 578 -23.86 -12.68 20.91
N LYS A 579 -24.46 -13.88 20.88
CA LYS A 579 -25.69 -14.13 20.09
C LYS A 579 -26.81 -13.15 20.47
N ARG A 580 -26.91 -12.82 21.75
CA ARG A 580 -27.86 -11.82 22.28
C ARG A 580 -27.24 -11.07 23.44
N ILE A 581 -26.73 -9.87 23.16
CA ILE A 581 -26.04 -9.03 24.15
C ILE A 581 -27.03 -8.36 25.13
N GLU A 582 -26.59 -8.15 26.37
CA GLU A 582 -27.29 -7.35 27.38
C GLU A 582 -27.24 -5.85 27.10
N GLY A 583 -26.24 -5.40 26.34
CA GLY A 583 -25.98 -3.98 26.06
C GLY A 583 -25.26 -3.23 27.19
N LYS A 584 -24.87 -3.94 28.27
CA LYS A 584 -24.13 -3.35 29.40
C LYS A 584 -22.64 -3.24 29.09
N LYS A 585 -22.01 -2.17 29.58
CA LYS A 585 -20.57 -1.96 29.48
C LYS A 585 -19.91 -1.99 30.86
N GLU A 586 -18.67 -2.46 30.91
CA GLU A 586 -17.82 -2.49 32.10
C GLU A 586 -16.59 -1.59 31.90
N GLU A 587 -16.16 -0.92 32.96
CA GLU A 587 -14.94 -0.12 32.94
C GLU A 587 -13.70 -1.00 33.14
N ILE A 588 -12.78 -0.94 32.18
CA ILE A 588 -11.52 -1.69 32.20
C ILE A 588 -10.37 -0.70 32.24
N LYS A 589 -9.41 -0.92 33.15
CA LYS A 589 -8.19 -0.11 33.20
C LYS A 589 -7.33 -0.42 31.99
N ILE A 590 -6.75 0.62 31.39
CA ILE A 590 -5.92 0.43 30.21
C ILE A 590 -4.66 -0.39 30.52
N ASP A 591 -4.09 -0.27 31.73
CA ASP A 591 -2.93 -1.07 32.16
C ASP A 591 -3.24 -2.58 32.16
N ASP A 592 -4.40 -2.95 32.67
CA ASP A 592 -4.88 -4.33 32.73
C ASP A 592 -5.11 -4.88 31.31
N LEU A 593 -5.70 -4.08 30.43
CA LEU A 593 -5.85 -4.43 29.01
C LEU A 593 -4.49 -4.61 28.33
N ILE A 594 -3.53 -3.69 28.54
CA ILE A 594 -2.18 -3.79 27.98
C ILE A 594 -1.51 -5.09 28.44
N PHE A 595 -1.64 -5.44 29.72
CA PHE A 595 -1.10 -6.69 30.25
C PHE A 595 -1.67 -7.91 29.51
N ASP A 596 -2.99 -7.99 29.36
CA ASP A 596 -3.65 -9.10 28.66
C ASP A 596 -3.19 -9.21 27.19
N LEU A 597 -3.22 -8.11 26.44
CA LEU A 597 -2.82 -8.09 25.03
C LEU A 597 -1.34 -8.43 24.84
N LYS A 598 -0.47 -7.97 25.75
CA LYS A 598 0.97 -8.24 25.72
C LYS A 598 1.25 -9.73 25.94
N GLU A 599 0.59 -10.37 26.90
CA GLU A 599 0.73 -11.82 27.13
C GLU A 599 0.28 -12.63 25.90
N LYS A 600 -0.84 -12.24 25.28
CA LYS A 600 -1.32 -12.85 24.03
C LYS A 600 -0.31 -12.68 22.88
N ALA A 601 0.24 -11.48 22.71
CA ALA A 601 1.25 -11.21 21.68
C ALA A 601 2.55 -12.00 21.89
N ILE A 602 3.00 -12.14 23.15
CA ILE A 602 4.18 -12.94 23.52
C ILE A 602 3.91 -14.42 23.23
N HIS A 603 2.74 -14.95 23.59
CA HIS A 603 2.36 -16.32 23.30
C HIS A 603 2.39 -16.63 21.81
N LEU A 604 1.72 -15.81 20.98
CA LEU A 604 1.74 -15.99 19.53
C LEU A 604 3.16 -15.91 18.98
N SER A 605 3.95 -14.94 19.41
CA SER A 605 5.34 -14.78 18.96
C SER A 605 6.20 -16.01 19.28
N LYS A 606 6.03 -16.61 20.46
CA LYS A 606 6.72 -17.86 20.85
C LYS A 606 6.25 -19.05 20.03
N GLN A 607 4.93 -19.18 19.82
CA GLN A 607 4.36 -20.26 19.00
C GLN A 607 4.86 -20.18 17.56
N LEU A 608 4.87 -18.99 16.96
CA LEU A 608 5.34 -18.74 15.59
C LEU A 608 6.80 -19.13 15.35
N GLN A 609 7.66 -19.09 16.37
CA GLN A 609 9.04 -19.58 16.22
C GLN A 609 9.11 -21.09 15.92
N LYS A 610 8.11 -21.87 16.35
CA LYS A 610 8.03 -23.31 16.06
C LYS A 610 7.75 -23.60 14.59
N ALA A 611 7.23 -22.64 13.83
CA ALA A 611 6.98 -22.79 12.39
C ALA A 611 8.24 -22.59 11.53
N TYR A 612 9.38 -22.22 12.11
CA TYR A 612 10.63 -22.04 11.37
C TYR A 612 11.21 -23.39 10.95
N LEU A 613 11.42 -23.58 9.65
CA LEU A 613 11.92 -24.82 9.07
C LEU A 613 13.44 -24.78 8.92
N LYS A 614 14.09 -25.95 9.04
CA LYS A 614 15.56 -26.10 8.90
C LYS A 614 16.08 -25.62 7.54
N GLU A 615 15.20 -25.63 6.54
CA GLU A 615 15.42 -25.19 5.17
C GLU A 615 15.57 -23.67 5.01
N GLY A 616 15.34 -22.90 6.08
CA GLY A 616 15.65 -21.47 6.14
C GLY A 616 14.45 -20.56 5.85
N PHE A 617 13.22 -21.05 5.97
CA PHE A 617 12.00 -20.26 5.85
C PHE A 617 10.92 -20.79 6.82
N PHE A 618 9.86 -20.02 7.03
CA PHE A 618 8.73 -20.43 7.88
C PHE A 618 7.70 -21.19 7.06
N ASN A 619 7.05 -22.19 7.68
CA ASN A 619 5.80 -22.70 7.14
C ASN A 619 4.71 -21.63 7.23
N GLY A 620 4.02 -21.37 6.12
CA GLY A 620 2.89 -20.44 6.06
C GLY A 620 1.55 -21.07 6.40
N TYR A 621 1.35 -22.36 6.11
CA TYR A 621 0.01 -22.95 6.12
C TYR A 621 -0.03 -24.40 6.59
N PHE A 622 -1.16 -24.76 7.20
CA PHE A 622 -1.61 -26.15 7.33
C PHE A 622 -2.83 -26.35 6.43
N ASP A 623 -2.90 -27.49 5.73
CA ASP A 623 -3.99 -27.81 4.81
C ASP A 623 -5.22 -28.40 5.52
N GLU A 624 -6.27 -28.74 4.78
CA GLU A 624 -7.52 -29.30 5.31
C GLU A 624 -7.34 -30.68 5.98
N ARG A 625 -6.19 -31.34 5.78
CA ARG A 625 -5.83 -32.59 6.45
C ARG A 625 -4.98 -32.35 7.70
N GLY A 626 -4.72 -31.09 8.06
CA GLY A 626 -3.81 -30.71 9.14
C GLY A 626 -2.34 -30.93 8.78
N LYS A 627 -1.99 -31.05 7.49
CA LYS A 627 -0.60 -31.29 7.10
C LYS A 627 0.11 -29.97 6.83
N GLN A 628 1.38 -29.92 7.24
CA GLN A 628 2.27 -28.82 6.91
C GLN A 628 2.42 -28.68 5.39
N VAL A 629 2.13 -27.49 4.86
CA VAL A 629 2.14 -27.21 3.42
C VAL A 629 3.55 -27.02 2.89
N GLU A 630 4.30 -26.10 3.49
CA GLU A 630 5.66 -25.77 3.05
C GLU A 630 6.66 -26.76 3.64
N ARG A 631 7.45 -27.41 2.77
CA ARG A 631 8.42 -28.45 3.12
C ARG A 631 9.25 -28.84 1.91
N ILE A 632 10.33 -29.59 2.13
CA ILE A 632 11.09 -30.25 1.06
C ILE A 632 10.68 -31.73 0.98
N PHE A 633 10.43 -32.20 -0.24
CA PHE A 633 10.18 -33.59 -0.57
C PHE A 633 11.21 -34.06 -1.59
N GLY A 634 12.22 -34.81 -1.15
CA GLY A 634 13.34 -35.19 -2.01
C GLY A 634 13.99 -33.95 -2.63
N LYS A 635 13.90 -33.82 -3.96
CA LYS A 635 14.43 -32.66 -4.71
C LYS A 635 13.43 -31.50 -4.88
N LYS A 636 12.14 -31.70 -4.57
CA LYS A 636 11.08 -30.68 -4.74
C LYS A 636 10.92 -29.85 -3.47
N VAL A 637 10.72 -28.54 -3.62
CA VAL A 637 10.47 -27.62 -2.51
C VAL A 637 9.09 -27.00 -2.67
N ARG A 638 8.26 -27.06 -1.63
CA ARG A 638 7.04 -26.25 -1.50
C ARG A 638 7.37 -25.07 -0.62
N MET A 639 7.37 -23.87 -1.20
CA MET A 639 7.59 -22.62 -0.49
C MET A 639 6.62 -21.58 -1.03
N MET A 640 6.03 -20.79 -0.13
CA MET A 640 5.12 -19.70 -0.47
C MET A 640 5.68 -18.38 0.07
N LEU A 641 5.66 -17.35 -0.76
CA LEU A 641 6.20 -16.05 -0.42
C LEU A 641 5.54 -15.38 0.81
N PRO A 642 4.21 -15.46 1.02
CA PRO A 642 3.55 -14.78 2.14
C PRO A 642 4.11 -15.16 3.52
N GLY A 643 4.42 -16.44 3.77
CA GLY A 643 5.02 -16.88 5.04
C GLY A 643 6.36 -16.20 5.35
N SER A 644 7.13 -15.88 4.30
CA SER A 644 8.36 -15.09 4.42
C SER A 644 8.08 -13.61 4.63
N VAL A 645 7.10 -13.02 3.91
CA VAL A 645 6.79 -11.59 4.00
C VAL A 645 6.34 -11.19 5.40
N PHE A 646 5.35 -11.90 5.95
CA PHE A 646 4.73 -11.48 7.21
C PHE A 646 5.53 -11.91 8.44
N SER A 647 6.36 -12.95 8.35
CA SER A 647 7.36 -13.25 9.40
C SER A 647 8.41 -12.14 9.53
N ILE A 648 8.87 -11.57 8.41
CA ILE A 648 9.76 -10.40 8.39
C ILE A 648 9.03 -9.16 8.90
N MET A 649 7.85 -8.87 8.35
CA MET A 649 7.10 -7.62 8.57
C MET A 649 6.60 -7.44 10.01
N SER A 650 6.17 -8.54 10.63
CA SER A 650 5.65 -8.56 12.01
C SER A 650 6.72 -8.25 13.07
N GLY A 651 7.99 -8.52 12.75
CA GLY A 651 9.09 -8.45 13.70
C GLY A 651 9.45 -9.77 14.37
N VAL A 652 8.69 -10.85 14.12
CA VAL A 652 8.92 -12.16 14.75
C VAL A 652 10.17 -12.83 14.19
N ALA A 653 10.43 -12.76 12.88
CA ALA A 653 11.68 -13.29 12.32
C ALA A 653 12.89 -12.53 12.88
N LEU A 654 13.85 -13.27 13.44
CA LEU A 654 15.13 -12.77 13.92
C LEU A 654 16.04 -12.38 12.75
N GLU A 655 16.99 -11.48 12.96
CA GLU A 655 17.84 -10.96 11.87
C GLU A 655 18.57 -12.08 11.09
N TRP A 656 19.07 -13.11 11.79
CA TRP A 656 19.72 -14.25 11.14
C TRP A 656 18.73 -15.12 10.35
N GLN A 657 17.48 -15.26 10.82
CA GLN A 657 16.41 -15.93 10.07
C GLN A 657 16.07 -15.13 8.81
N ILE A 658 16.02 -13.80 8.87
CA ILE A 658 15.77 -12.95 7.69
C ILE A 658 16.85 -13.17 6.62
N LYS A 659 18.13 -13.26 7.01
CA LYS A 659 19.23 -13.57 6.08
C LYS A 659 19.04 -14.93 5.40
N LYS A 660 18.57 -15.94 6.15
CA LYS A 660 18.28 -17.29 5.62
C LYS A 660 17.03 -17.29 4.72
N ILE A 661 15.95 -16.64 5.16
CA ILE A 661 14.72 -16.45 4.37
C ILE A 661 15.06 -15.78 3.04
N TRP A 662 15.84 -14.71 3.05
CA TRP A 662 16.26 -14.04 1.83
C TRP A 662 17.07 -14.98 0.92
N SER A 663 17.98 -15.77 1.48
CA SER A 663 18.72 -16.79 0.72
C SER A 663 17.79 -17.83 0.09
N SER A 664 16.76 -18.27 0.82
CA SER A 664 15.76 -19.23 0.33
C SER A 664 14.84 -18.62 -0.74
N ILE A 665 14.37 -17.38 -0.57
CA ILE A 665 13.64 -16.63 -1.60
C ILE A 665 14.48 -16.56 -2.88
N LYS A 666 15.75 -16.16 -2.77
CA LYS A 666 16.68 -16.06 -3.91
C LYS A 666 16.94 -17.40 -4.60
N LYS A 667 16.92 -18.50 -3.84
CA LYS A 667 17.17 -19.85 -4.35
C LYS A 667 15.94 -20.46 -5.03
N TYR A 668 14.76 -20.28 -4.44
CA TYR A 668 13.56 -21.04 -4.80
C TYR A 668 12.47 -20.21 -5.49
N LEU A 669 12.34 -18.93 -5.16
CA LEU A 669 11.24 -18.09 -5.65
C LEU A 669 11.69 -17.01 -6.63
N LYS A 670 12.97 -16.64 -6.63
CA LYS A 670 13.51 -15.70 -7.62
C LYS A 670 13.69 -16.40 -8.96
N ASP A 671 13.01 -15.88 -9.97
CA ASP A 671 13.17 -16.38 -11.33
C ASP A 671 14.51 -15.94 -11.92
N LYS A 672 15.19 -16.88 -12.58
CA LYS A 672 16.53 -16.64 -13.13
C LYS A 672 16.49 -15.89 -14.46
N LYS A 673 15.38 -15.97 -15.21
CA LYS A 673 15.24 -15.41 -16.56
C LYS A 673 14.69 -13.99 -16.52
N LEU A 674 13.62 -13.78 -15.77
CA LEU A 674 12.85 -12.54 -15.69
C LEU A 674 13.22 -11.66 -14.49
N ASP A 675 14.11 -12.13 -13.60
CA ASP A 675 14.61 -11.39 -12.42
C ASP A 675 13.52 -11.04 -11.38
N GLY A 676 12.29 -11.56 -11.55
CA GLY A 676 11.15 -11.37 -10.65
C GLY A 676 11.07 -12.40 -9.52
N PHE A 677 10.09 -12.24 -8.62
CA PHE A 677 9.84 -13.14 -7.49
C PHE A 677 8.46 -13.80 -7.59
N HIS A 678 8.43 -15.13 -7.66
CA HIS A 678 7.20 -15.93 -7.70
C HIS A 678 6.47 -15.91 -6.35
N LEU A 679 5.15 -15.99 -6.39
CA LEU A 679 4.30 -16.08 -5.20
C LEU A 679 4.48 -17.42 -4.45
N ASN A 680 4.75 -18.50 -5.18
CA ASN A 680 5.02 -19.82 -4.65
C ASN A 680 5.85 -20.63 -5.65
N THR A 681 6.52 -21.67 -5.17
CA THR A 681 7.14 -22.68 -6.05
C THR A 681 6.07 -23.51 -6.77
N ASN A 682 6.46 -24.19 -7.85
CA ASN A 682 5.57 -25.11 -8.54
C ASN A 682 5.36 -26.38 -7.69
N PHE A 683 4.13 -26.60 -7.24
CA PHE A 683 3.79 -27.78 -6.42
C PHE A 683 3.68 -29.06 -7.27
N GLY A 684 3.57 -28.92 -8.60
CA GLY A 684 3.62 -30.02 -9.58
C GLY A 684 2.40 -30.92 -9.61
N SER A 685 1.34 -30.57 -8.88
CA SER A 685 0.06 -31.27 -8.86
C SER A 685 -1.04 -30.31 -8.41
N LEU A 686 -2.28 -30.64 -8.78
CA LEU A 686 -3.47 -30.04 -8.16
C LEU A 686 -3.40 -30.27 -6.63
N TYR A 687 -3.72 -29.24 -5.84
CA TYR A 687 -3.67 -29.32 -4.38
C TYR A 687 -4.96 -28.79 -3.74
N LEU A 688 -6.05 -29.54 -3.96
CA LEU A 688 -7.41 -29.20 -3.49
C LEU A 688 -7.54 -29.19 -1.96
N ASP A 689 -6.67 -29.86 -1.22
CA ASP A 689 -6.68 -29.81 0.25
C ASP A 689 -6.33 -28.40 0.78
N LEU A 690 -5.85 -27.48 -0.08
CA LEU A 690 -5.50 -26.12 0.30
C LEU A 690 -6.32 -25.06 -0.43
N GLY A 691 -6.49 -25.16 -1.76
CA GLY A 691 -7.28 -24.16 -2.47
C GLY A 691 -7.33 -24.27 -3.98
N ARG A 692 -8.31 -23.57 -4.58
CA ARG A 692 -8.52 -23.53 -6.03
C ARG A 692 -7.38 -22.86 -6.80
N ALA A 693 -6.55 -22.04 -6.15
CA ALA A 693 -5.39 -21.39 -6.79
C ALA A 693 -4.55 -22.41 -7.57
N PHE A 694 -4.32 -23.59 -6.99
CA PHE A 694 -3.50 -24.64 -7.61
C PHE A 694 -4.17 -25.33 -8.82
N GLY A 695 -5.41 -24.97 -9.16
CA GLY A 695 -6.07 -25.31 -10.42
C GLY A 695 -5.71 -24.36 -11.57
N PHE A 696 -5.20 -23.16 -11.29
CA PHE A 696 -4.64 -22.28 -12.32
C PHE A 696 -3.31 -22.84 -12.85
N SER A 697 -2.96 -22.50 -14.08
CA SER A 697 -1.63 -22.76 -14.63
C SER A 697 -0.56 -22.16 -13.69
N TYR A 698 0.49 -22.93 -13.43
CA TYR A 698 1.63 -22.40 -12.67
C TYR A 698 2.24 -21.24 -13.45
N GLY A 699 2.37 -20.09 -12.80
CA GLY A 699 2.75 -18.84 -13.43
C GLY A 699 1.65 -17.80 -13.52
N ASP A 700 0.39 -18.18 -13.32
CA ASP A 700 -0.75 -17.30 -13.46
C ASP A 700 -1.47 -17.09 -12.14
N LYS A 701 -1.97 -15.86 -11.95
CA LYS A 701 -2.78 -15.50 -10.80
C LYS A 701 -2.09 -15.90 -9.48
N GLU A 702 -2.83 -16.44 -8.52
CA GLU A 702 -2.30 -16.79 -7.20
C GLU A 702 -1.47 -18.10 -7.19
N ASN A 703 -1.22 -18.73 -8.35
CA ASN A 703 -0.36 -19.91 -8.47
C ASN A 703 0.95 -19.58 -9.18
N GLY A 704 1.95 -19.13 -8.42
CA GLY A 704 3.31 -19.00 -8.91
C GLY A 704 3.57 -17.80 -9.83
N ALA A 705 2.60 -16.91 -10.06
CA ALA A 705 2.86 -15.68 -10.80
C ALA A 705 3.81 -14.73 -10.05
N PHE A 706 4.35 -13.74 -10.76
CA PHE A 706 5.01 -12.59 -10.15
C PHE A 706 3.95 -11.63 -9.60
N PHE A 707 3.32 -12.01 -8.48
CA PHE A 707 2.16 -11.32 -7.94
C PHE A 707 2.56 -10.03 -7.20
N ASN A 708 2.42 -8.88 -7.88
CA ASN A 708 3.11 -7.65 -7.51
C ASN A 708 2.73 -7.14 -6.12
N HIS A 709 1.50 -7.36 -5.65
CA HIS A 709 1.10 -6.89 -4.32
C HIS A 709 1.92 -7.55 -3.20
N MET A 710 2.10 -8.88 -3.23
CA MET A 710 2.94 -9.58 -2.26
C MET A 710 4.43 -9.24 -2.45
N VAL A 711 4.89 -9.06 -3.69
CA VAL A 711 6.29 -8.67 -3.98
C VAL A 711 6.60 -7.27 -3.44
N VAL A 712 5.69 -6.30 -3.55
CA VAL A 712 5.88 -4.98 -2.93
C VAL A 712 5.88 -5.09 -1.41
N MET A 713 5.00 -5.90 -0.82
CA MET A 713 4.97 -6.12 0.63
C MET A 713 6.25 -6.79 1.16
N LEU A 714 6.87 -7.68 0.37
CA LEU A 714 8.21 -8.20 0.67
C LEU A 714 9.23 -7.07 0.76
N ALA A 715 9.24 -6.18 -0.24
CA ALA A 715 10.16 -5.05 -0.25
C ALA A 715 9.95 -4.15 0.98
N TYR A 716 8.69 -3.81 1.27
CA TYR A 716 8.31 -3.05 2.45
C TYR A 716 8.82 -3.71 3.74
N ALA A 717 8.62 -5.02 3.91
CA ALA A 717 9.06 -5.78 5.06
C ALA A 717 10.59 -5.74 5.23
N LEU A 718 11.34 -5.96 4.15
CA LEU A 718 12.80 -5.90 4.15
C LEU A 718 13.32 -4.51 4.54
N TYR A 719 12.78 -3.44 3.94
CA TYR A 719 13.15 -2.08 4.34
C TYR A 719 12.79 -1.79 5.79
N LYS A 720 11.59 -2.18 6.25
CA LYS A 720 11.14 -1.99 7.64
C LYS A 720 12.13 -2.62 8.62
N ARG A 721 12.74 -3.74 8.26
CA ARG A 721 13.72 -4.48 9.07
C ARG A 721 15.19 -4.12 8.79
N GLY A 722 15.47 -3.10 7.97
CA GLY A 722 16.83 -2.61 7.72
C GLY A 722 17.60 -3.36 6.63
N PHE A 723 16.97 -4.27 5.90
CA PHE A 723 17.53 -4.98 4.74
C PHE A 723 17.34 -4.12 3.47
N ILE A 724 18.01 -2.97 3.47
CA ILE A 724 17.79 -1.88 2.50
C ILE A 724 18.14 -2.32 1.07
N LYS A 725 19.25 -3.05 0.88
CA LYS A 725 19.72 -3.47 -0.45
C LYS A 725 18.76 -4.49 -1.07
N GLU A 726 18.27 -5.41 -0.26
CA GLU A 726 17.32 -6.46 -0.62
C GLU A 726 15.96 -5.84 -0.95
N GLY A 727 15.47 -4.92 -0.10
CA GLY A 727 14.24 -4.17 -0.38
C GLY A 727 14.33 -3.36 -1.68
N PHE A 728 15.48 -2.73 -1.96
CA PHE A 728 15.74 -2.07 -3.25
C PHE A 728 15.71 -3.04 -4.43
N GLU A 729 16.36 -4.21 -4.30
CA GLU A 729 16.37 -5.24 -5.34
C GLU A 729 14.94 -5.66 -5.72
N VAL A 730 14.09 -5.90 -4.73
CA VAL A 730 12.69 -6.30 -4.94
C VAL A 730 11.88 -5.20 -5.62
N LEU A 731 11.89 -3.95 -5.12
CA LEU A 731 11.15 -2.85 -5.78
C LEU A 731 11.64 -2.58 -7.21
N ASN A 732 12.95 -2.68 -7.43
CA ASN A 732 13.54 -2.46 -8.73
C ASN A 732 13.19 -3.57 -9.74
N SER A 733 13.00 -4.82 -9.28
CA SER A 733 12.55 -5.92 -10.14
C SER A 733 11.18 -5.62 -10.76
N ILE A 734 10.23 -5.09 -9.98
CA ILE A 734 8.90 -4.71 -10.46
C ILE A 734 9.01 -3.62 -11.53
N TYR A 735 9.81 -2.57 -11.30
CA TYR A 735 10.01 -1.52 -12.29
C TYR A 735 10.62 -2.05 -13.58
N LYS A 736 11.67 -2.89 -13.49
CA LYS A 736 12.30 -3.51 -14.66
C LYS A 736 11.31 -4.35 -15.46
N MET A 737 10.53 -5.19 -14.80
CA MET A 737 9.52 -6.01 -15.46
C MET A 737 8.43 -5.13 -16.08
N ALA A 738 7.88 -4.16 -15.35
CA ALA A 738 6.85 -3.24 -15.85
C ALA A 738 7.29 -2.38 -17.05
N THR A 739 8.60 -2.17 -17.21
CA THR A 739 9.19 -1.40 -18.32
C THR A 739 9.89 -2.27 -19.36
N SER A 740 9.83 -3.60 -19.25
CA SER A 740 10.39 -4.51 -20.25
C SER A 740 9.56 -4.47 -21.55
N LYS A 741 10.02 -5.17 -22.60
CA LYS A 741 9.22 -5.31 -23.84
C LYS A 741 8.24 -6.48 -23.72
N GLU A 742 8.65 -7.51 -22.97
CA GLU A 742 7.94 -8.74 -22.65
C GLU A 742 6.63 -8.45 -21.90
N ALA A 743 6.62 -7.39 -21.09
CA ALA A 743 5.46 -6.95 -20.32
C ALA A 743 4.23 -6.66 -21.17
N LYS A 744 4.41 -6.16 -22.40
CA LYS A 744 3.31 -5.79 -23.32
C LYS A 744 2.20 -4.96 -22.66
N ILE A 745 2.59 -3.96 -21.88
CA ILE A 745 1.69 -3.05 -21.17
C ILE A 745 2.08 -1.59 -21.39
N TYR A 746 1.11 -0.70 -21.20
CA TYR A 746 1.35 0.73 -20.99
C TYR A 746 2.10 0.98 -19.65
N PRO A 747 2.61 2.20 -19.39
CA PRO A 747 3.32 2.47 -18.14
C PRO A 747 2.35 2.33 -16.96
N MET A 748 2.50 1.26 -16.18
CA MET A 748 1.74 0.95 -14.96
C MET A 748 2.38 -0.25 -14.25
N ILE A 749 1.89 -0.62 -13.06
CA ILE A 749 2.16 -1.92 -12.43
C ILE A 749 0.94 -2.82 -12.63
N PRO A 750 1.06 -3.98 -13.32
CA PRO A 750 -0.03 -4.94 -13.46
C PRO A 750 -0.29 -5.65 -12.13
N GLU A 751 -1.40 -6.38 -11.99
CA GLU A 751 -1.60 -7.21 -10.80
C GLU A 751 -0.50 -8.27 -10.65
N TYR A 752 -0.19 -8.94 -11.76
CA TYR A 752 0.89 -9.90 -11.83
C TYR A 752 1.54 -9.91 -13.22
N PHE A 753 2.74 -10.48 -13.29
CA PHE A 753 3.33 -10.93 -14.55
C PHE A 753 3.27 -12.46 -14.62
N ASN A 754 2.99 -13.02 -15.79
CA ASN A 754 3.05 -14.47 -16.00
C ASN A 754 4.48 -14.96 -16.31
N LEU A 755 4.66 -16.26 -16.57
CA LEU A 755 5.99 -16.84 -16.89
C LEU A 755 6.61 -16.35 -18.20
N GLU A 756 5.82 -15.75 -19.09
CA GLU A 756 6.32 -15.10 -20.30
C GLU A 756 6.80 -13.68 -20.02
N GLY A 757 6.57 -13.17 -18.80
CA GLY A 757 6.84 -11.80 -18.40
C GLY A 757 5.76 -10.81 -18.83
N LYS A 758 4.62 -11.26 -19.39
CA LYS A 758 3.49 -10.38 -19.76
C LYS A 758 2.77 -9.89 -18.52
N GLY A 759 2.49 -8.59 -18.46
CA GLY A 759 1.61 -8.03 -17.42
C GLY A 759 0.16 -8.41 -17.70
N LEU A 760 -0.61 -8.69 -16.65
CA LEU A 760 -2.04 -9.04 -16.71
C LEU A 760 -2.81 -8.25 -15.63
N TYR A 761 -4.12 -8.07 -15.83
CA TYR A 761 -5.00 -7.29 -14.93
C TYR A 761 -4.51 -5.84 -14.74
N PHE A 762 -4.84 -4.98 -15.71
CA PHE A 762 -4.22 -3.66 -15.83
C PHE A 762 -4.85 -2.64 -14.88
N TYR A 763 -4.03 -1.69 -14.44
CA TYR A 763 -4.39 -0.47 -13.70
C TYR A 763 -4.96 -0.65 -12.29
N LEU A 764 -5.88 -1.57 -12.03
CA LEU A 764 -6.69 -1.54 -10.81
C LEU A 764 -6.04 -2.24 -9.62
N THR A 765 -4.82 -2.77 -9.72
CA THR A 765 -4.17 -3.51 -8.64
C THR A 765 -3.85 -2.65 -7.40
N GLY A 766 -4.00 -3.25 -6.21
CA GLY A 766 -3.57 -2.66 -4.94
C GLY A 766 -2.05 -2.50 -4.77
N SER A 767 -1.26 -3.18 -5.61
CA SER A 767 0.20 -3.12 -5.57
C SER A 767 0.73 -1.70 -5.81
N ALA A 768 0.03 -0.88 -6.61
CA ALA A 768 0.41 0.50 -6.87
C ALA A 768 0.34 1.38 -5.60
N SER A 769 -0.72 1.23 -4.78
CA SER A 769 -0.85 1.90 -3.49
C SER A 769 0.31 1.56 -2.57
N TRP A 770 0.62 0.25 -2.46
CA TRP A 770 1.75 -0.23 -1.68
C TRP A 770 3.10 0.23 -2.23
N TYR A 771 3.26 0.35 -3.54
CA TYR A 771 4.53 0.78 -4.16
C TYR A 771 4.83 2.24 -3.80
N ILE A 772 3.85 3.12 -3.96
CA ILE A 772 3.97 4.55 -3.61
C ILE A 772 4.16 4.72 -2.10
N TYR A 773 3.41 3.97 -1.29
CA TYR A 773 3.55 3.97 0.16
C TYR A 773 4.95 3.51 0.60
N THR A 774 5.47 2.43 0.00
CA THR A 774 6.82 1.91 0.29
C THR A 774 7.90 2.91 -0.12
N LEU A 775 7.76 3.56 -1.29
CA LEU A 775 8.69 4.62 -1.68
C LEU A 775 8.71 5.76 -0.66
N LEU A 776 7.53 6.25 -0.25
CA LEU A 776 7.42 7.37 0.68
C LEU A 776 7.94 7.01 2.08
N GLU A 777 7.34 5.99 2.70
CA GLU A 777 7.58 5.68 4.10
C GLU A 777 8.93 4.99 4.32
N GLN A 778 9.30 4.08 3.42
CA GLN A 778 10.49 3.25 3.61
C GLN A 778 11.70 3.76 2.82
N THR A 779 11.58 3.98 1.51
CA THR A 779 12.74 4.39 0.69
C THR A 779 13.19 5.81 1.00
N PHE A 780 12.29 6.79 0.88
CA PHE A 780 12.56 8.19 1.27
C PHE A 780 12.55 8.39 2.78
N GLY A 781 11.92 7.48 3.52
CA GLY A 781 11.95 7.52 4.97
C GLY A 781 11.04 8.57 5.59
N ILE A 782 10.00 9.01 4.89
CA ILE A 782 9.06 10.02 5.38
C ILE A 782 7.96 9.31 6.15
N LYS A 783 8.05 9.35 7.48
CA LYS A 783 7.13 8.68 8.39
C LYS A 783 6.49 9.69 9.30
N PHE A 784 5.30 9.39 9.77
CA PHE A 784 4.70 10.16 10.85
C PHE A 784 4.66 9.32 12.13
N LEU A 785 4.87 9.96 13.27
CA LEU A 785 4.82 9.37 14.59
C LEU A 785 4.06 10.32 15.51
N TRP A 786 2.83 9.96 15.86
CA TRP A 786 2.00 10.78 16.75
C TRP A 786 1.92 12.27 16.33
N GLY A 787 1.74 12.51 15.03
CA GLY A 787 1.68 13.84 14.41
C GLY A 787 3.02 14.43 14.02
N ASP A 788 4.14 13.94 14.57
CA ASP A 788 5.48 14.43 14.23
C ASP A 788 6.00 13.78 12.94
N LEU A 789 6.81 14.51 12.18
CA LEU A 789 7.44 14.00 10.97
C LEU A 789 8.82 13.41 11.30
N LEU A 790 8.99 12.11 11.10
CA LEU A 790 10.27 11.42 11.14
C LEU A 790 10.83 11.27 9.72
N ILE A 791 12.07 11.71 9.52
CA ILE A 791 12.84 11.53 8.28
C ILE A 791 13.98 10.52 8.54
N GLU A 792 13.89 9.36 7.91
CA GLU A 792 14.83 8.23 8.02
C GLU A 792 15.12 7.62 6.63
N PRO A 793 15.89 8.29 5.75
CA PRO A 793 16.11 7.83 4.38
C PRO A 793 16.81 6.47 4.35
N LYS A 794 16.28 5.54 3.55
CA LYS A 794 16.84 4.21 3.31
C LYS A 794 17.21 4.05 1.85
N LEU A 795 18.10 4.92 1.39
CA LEU A 795 18.52 5.01 0.00
C LEU A 795 19.85 4.28 -0.20
N VAL A 796 19.96 3.50 -1.27
CA VAL A 796 21.21 2.95 -1.80
C VAL A 796 21.72 3.81 -2.94
N GLU A 797 22.99 3.66 -3.31
CA GLU A 797 23.59 4.41 -4.42
C GLU A 797 22.78 4.28 -5.73
N LYS A 798 22.24 3.09 -6.01
CA LYS A 798 21.46 2.82 -7.22
C LYS A 798 20.08 3.53 -7.25
N ASN A 799 19.60 4.09 -6.14
CA ASN A 799 18.42 4.96 -6.18
C ASN A 799 18.69 6.29 -6.90
N PHE A 800 19.95 6.72 -6.92
CA PHE A 800 20.38 8.01 -7.47
C PHE A 800 20.75 7.88 -8.94
N PHE A 801 19.80 8.19 -9.84
CA PHE A 801 20.08 8.31 -11.28
C PHE A 801 21.00 9.50 -11.57
N LYS A 802 20.97 10.54 -10.72
CA LYS A 802 21.90 11.69 -10.71
C LYS A 802 22.28 12.05 -9.27
N ASP A 803 22.81 13.25 -9.05
CA ASP A 803 23.34 13.69 -7.75
C ASP A 803 22.29 13.96 -6.65
N SER A 804 20.99 13.93 -6.98
CA SER A 804 19.95 14.28 -6.02
C SER A 804 18.64 13.56 -6.29
N LEU A 805 17.82 13.38 -5.25
CA LEU A 805 16.41 13.04 -5.34
C LEU A 805 15.59 14.15 -4.70
N LYS A 806 14.37 14.40 -5.19
CA LYS A 806 13.44 15.33 -4.54
C LYS A 806 12.10 14.67 -4.28
N LEU A 807 11.48 15.08 -3.19
CA LEU A 807 10.15 14.70 -2.79
C LEU A 807 9.38 15.98 -2.44
N LYS A 808 8.12 16.07 -2.86
CA LYS A 808 7.20 17.10 -2.41
C LYS A 808 5.89 16.46 -1.95
N PHE A 809 5.39 16.85 -0.78
CA PHE A 809 4.13 16.37 -0.23
C PHE A 809 3.46 17.45 0.62
N TYR A 810 2.20 17.21 1.00
CA TYR A 810 1.44 18.09 1.90
C TYR A 810 1.41 17.55 3.32
N TRP A 811 1.54 18.45 4.29
CA TRP A 811 1.38 18.17 5.72
C TRP A 811 0.83 19.42 6.41
N GLU A 812 -0.34 19.30 7.06
CA GLU A 812 -1.00 20.39 7.79
C GLU A 812 -1.24 21.62 6.90
N ASN A 813 -1.73 21.41 5.67
CA ASN A 813 -1.91 22.43 4.63
C ASN A 813 -0.63 23.15 4.17
N LYS A 814 0.56 22.64 4.54
CA LYS A 814 1.86 23.16 4.08
C LYS A 814 2.49 22.23 3.06
N ILE A 815 3.21 22.82 2.11
CA ILE A 815 4.00 22.09 1.12
C ILE A 815 5.38 21.84 1.71
N ILE A 816 5.73 20.56 1.88
CA ILE A 816 7.06 20.13 2.31
C ILE A 816 7.83 19.66 1.08
N LYS A 817 8.98 20.27 0.80
CA LYS A 817 9.92 19.86 -0.25
C LYS A 817 11.18 19.31 0.40
N VAL A 818 11.50 18.04 0.18
CA VAL A 818 12.71 17.40 0.68
C VAL A 818 13.64 17.09 -0.48
N THR A 819 14.89 17.55 -0.42
CA THR A 819 15.93 17.22 -1.39
C THR A 819 16.99 16.35 -0.72
N PHE A 820 17.19 15.15 -1.22
CA PHE A 820 18.24 14.22 -0.79
C PHE A 820 19.43 14.37 -1.72
N LEU A 821 20.61 14.65 -1.18
CA LEU A 821 21.83 14.89 -1.96
C LEU A 821 22.80 13.72 -1.80
N LYS A 822 23.25 13.17 -2.94
CA LYS A 822 24.32 12.17 -2.99
C LYS A 822 25.64 12.85 -2.61
N ARG A 823 26.37 12.31 -1.64
CA ARG A 823 27.67 12.86 -1.25
C ARG A 823 28.68 12.74 -2.38
N LYS A 824 29.18 13.86 -2.91
CA LYS A 824 30.36 13.85 -3.79
C LYS A 824 31.63 13.86 -2.94
N LYS A 825 32.50 12.84 -3.08
CA LYS A 825 33.82 12.76 -2.40
C LYS A 825 34.69 14.02 -2.55
N LYS A 826 34.47 14.89 -3.55
CA LYS A 826 35.28 16.08 -3.85
C LYS A 826 34.86 17.40 -3.16
N VAL A 827 33.70 17.49 -2.51
CA VAL A 827 33.19 18.78 -1.98
C VAL A 827 33.85 19.22 -0.65
N LEU A 828 34.61 18.35 0.00
CA LEU A 828 35.37 18.70 1.22
C LEU A 828 36.51 19.72 1.00
N LYS A 829 36.92 19.98 -0.26
CA LYS A 829 38.01 20.93 -0.56
C LYS A 829 37.56 22.33 -1.00
N LYS A 830 36.28 22.54 -1.31
CA LYS A 830 35.78 23.82 -1.89
C LYS A 830 34.47 24.32 -1.27
N LEU A 831 34.17 23.95 -0.03
CA LEU A 831 33.27 24.79 0.76
C LEU A 831 34.09 26.00 1.25
N PRO A 832 33.63 27.25 1.01
CA PRO A 832 34.27 28.42 1.58
C PRO A 832 34.36 28.21 3.09
N ARG A 833 35.55 28.38 3.67
CA ARG A 833 35.82 28.27 5.11
C ARG A 833 34.98 29.22 6.00
N LYS A 834 34.04 29.97 5.42
CA LYS A 834 33.10 30.90 6.08
C LYS A 834 31.81 30.26 6.61
N ILE A 835 31.60 28.95 6.44
CA ILE A 835 30.55 28.20 7.15
C ILE A 835 31.22 27.09 7.97
N ILE A 836 32.07 27.52 8.90
CA ILE A 836 32.45 26.71 10.05
C ILE A 836 32.04 27.53 11.26
N SER A 837 31.18 26.93 12.09
CA SER A 837 30.85 27.34 13.45
C SER A 837 29.92 28.55 13.63
N LEU A 838 28.62 28.27 13.71
CA LEU A 838 27.75 28.86 14.76
C LEU A 838 28.12 28.30 16.16
N THR A 839 29.41 28.10 16.38
CA THR A 839 30.01 27.60 17.60
C THR A 839 31.12 28.54 18.10
N GLN A 840 31.67 29.46 17.30
CA GLN A 840 32.71 30.37 17.79
C GLN A 840 32.18 31.62 18.51
N GLU A 841 31.01 32.16 18.14
CA GLU A 841 30.36 33.23 18.94
C GLU A 841 29.80 32.69 20.26
N VAL A 842 29.37 31.42 20.29
CA VAL A 842 29.00 30.70 21.53
C VAL A 842 30.25 30.39 22.35
N ILE A 843 31.37 30.05 21.73
CA ILE A 843 32.66 29.91 22.43
C ILE A 843 33.16 31.26 22.95
N ASN A 844 33.02 32.38 22.23
CA ASN A 844 33.40 33.71 22.71
C ASN A 844 32.45 34.20 23.84
N TYR A 845 31.17 33.80 23.79
CA TYR A 845 30.21 34.00 24.88
C TYR A 845 30.53 33.13 26.12
N LEU A 846 31.02 31.90 25.93
CA LEU A 846 31.47 31.00 26.99
C LEU A 846 32.87 31.37 27.54
N GLN A 847 33.76 31.92 26.71
CA GLN A 847 35.10 32.39 27.09
C GLN A 847 35.02 33.68 27.91
N ARG A 848 34.02 34.53 27.68
CA ARG A 848 33.76 35.71 28.53
C ARG A 848 33.20 35.36 29.92
N LYS A 849 32.73 34.12 30.17
CA LYS A 849 32.13 33.69 31.45
C LYS A 849 32.98 32.74 32.31
N ILE A 850 34.22 32.44 31.92
CA ILE A 850 35.18 31.72 32.78
C ILE A 850 36.24 32.71 33.27
N LYS A 851 35.91 33.49 34.31
CA LYS A 851 36.93 33.92 35.27
C LYS A 851 37.07 32.80 36.29
N ASN A 852 38.09 31.97 36.11
CA ASN A 852 38.94 31.55 37.22
C ASN A 852 40.28 31.10 36.67
N TYR A 853 41.30 31.80 37.17
CA TYR A 853 42.71 31.71 36.85
C TYR A 853 43.25 30.30 37.14
N HIS A 854 44.07 29.75 36.24
CA HIS A 854 45.17 28.78 36.47
C HIS A 854 45.53 27.93 35.24
N VAL A 855 44.75 27.96 34.14
CA VAL A 855 45.04 27.16 32.93
C VAL A 855 45.71 27.98 31.81
N ILE A 856 45.69 29.32 31.89
CA ILE A 856 46.23 30.21 30.84
C ILE A 856 47.77 30.27 30.86
N GLU A 857 48.43 30.00 31.98
CA GLU A 857 49.90 30.06 32.06
C GLU A 857 50.61 28.83 31.46
N PHE A 858 49.96 27.65 31.51
CA PHE A 858 50.55 26.41 31.00
C PHE A 858 50.58 26.35 29.46
N ILE A 859 49.53 26.88 28.83
CA ILE A 859 49.40 26.93 27.36
C ILE A 859 50.35 27.97 26.75
N ARG A 860 50.69 29.03 27.50
CA ARG A 860 51.63 30.07 27.05
C ARG A 860 53.09 29.59 27.01
N ARG A 861 53.47 28.60 27.84
CA ARG A 861 54.84 28.07 27.93
C ARG A 861 55.19 26.96 26.94
N ASN A 862 54.23 26.32 26.26
CA ASN A 862 54.49 25.10 25.47
C ASN A 862 54.07 25.19 23.99
N ARG A 863 54.05 26.41 23.43
CA ARG A 863 53.51 26.67 22.09
C ARG A 863 54.41 26.20 20.92
N ASN A 864 55.70 25.94 21.16
CA ASN A 864 56.67 25.64 20.09
C ASN A 864 56.81 24.16 19.71
N TYR A 865 56.06 23.22 20.32
CA TYR A 865 56.26 21.78 20.08
C TYR A 865 55.25 21.13 19.10
N LEU A 866 54.33 21.88 18.50
CA LEU A 866 53.21 21.31 17.75
C LEU A 866 53.10 21.72 16.28
N GLU A 867 54.09 22.41 15.70
CA GLU A 867 53.93 22.99 14.35
C GLU A 867 54.61 22.28 13.17
N ASN A 868 55.45 21.23 13.33
CA ASN A 868 56.22 20.72 12.17
C ASN A 868 55.97 19.24 11.77
N GLU A 869 55.52 19.07 10.52
CA GLU A 869 55.74 17.98 9.52
C GLU A 869 54.66 16.87 9.24
N PRO A 870 54.19 16.70 7.98
CA PRO A 870 53.17 15.72 7.55
C PRO A 870 53.63 14.60 6.57
N ARG A 871 53.11 13.37 6.74
CA ARG A 871 52.99 12.23 5.76
C ARG A 871 54.25 11.74 4.98
N LYS A 872 54.83 10.62 5.44
CA LYS A 872 55.42 9.47 4.68
C LYS A 872 55.80 8.45 5.78
N VAL A 873 55.33 7.19 5.82
CA VAL A 873 55.87 6.01 5.13
C VAL A 873 54.82 4.90 5.17
N LEU A 874 54.40 4.46 3.99
CA LEU A 874 53.78 3.17 3.73
C LEU A 874 54.92 2.21 3.35
N ARG A 875 54.79 0.90 3.67
CA ARG A 875 55.71 -0.22 3.39
C ARG A 875 56.71 -0.51 4.52
N ASN A 876 56.41 -1.52 5.33
CA ASN A 876 57.15 -2.78 5.30
C ASN A 876 56.49 -3.85 6.19
N HIS A 877 56.60 -5.09 5.73
CA HIS A 877 56.21 -6.36 6.37
C HIS A 877 54.74 -6.80 6.29
N LYS A 878 54.38 -7.23 5.08
CA LYS A 878 53.19 -8.02 4.74
C LYS A 878 53.46 -9.53 4.75
N GLU A 879 54.55 -10.00 5.38
CA GLU A 879 55.01 -11.41 5.30
C GLU A 879 54.95 -12.21 6.62
N VAL A 880 54.44 -11.65 7.72
CA VAL A 880 54.25 -12.41 8.98
C VAL A 880 52.81 -12.96 9.10
N PHE A 881 51.93 -12.65 8.14
CA PHE A 881 50.48 -12.87 8.27
C PHE A 881 49.99 -14.32 7.98
N PHE A 882 50.85 -15.24 7.56
CA PHE A 882 50.42 -16.61 7.19
C PHE A 882 51.19 -17.77 7.84
N LYS A 883 52.09 -17.52 8.80
CA LYS A 883 52.89 -18.58 9.43
C LYS A 883 52.55 -18.94 10.88
N GLU A 884 51.66 -18.19 11.57
CA GLU A 884 51.40 -18.42 13.01
C GLU A 884 50.00 -18.92 13.39
N PHE A 885 49.05 -19.08 12.47
CA PHE A 885 47.69 -19.51 12.83
C PHE A 885 47.28 -20.80 12.14
N ASN A 886 47.86 -21.90 12.61
CA ASN A 886 47.50 -23.28 12.29
C ASN A 886 45.97 -23.50 12.49
N LEU A 887 45.20 -23.26 11.43
CA LEU A 887 43.74 -23.33 11.44
C LEU A 887 43.28 -24.80 11.42
N LYS A 888 42.88 -25.32 12.59
CA LYS A 888 41.93 -26.43 12.66
C LYS A 888 40.51 -25.92 12.87
N ARG A 889 39.61 -26.35 11.98
CA ARG A 889 38.16 -26.26 12.09
C ARG A 889 37.70 -26.93 13.40
N ASN A 890 36.79 -26.28 14.12
CA ASN A 890 35.57 -26.92 14.61
C ASN A 890 34.54 -25.86 15.02
N TYR A 891 33.34 -26.03 14.47
CA TYR A 891 32.11 -25.38 14.91
C TYR A 891 31.62 -26.13 16.14
N ASP A 892 31.24 -25.42 17.21
CA ASP A 892 30.03 -25.78 17.94
C ASP A 892 29.50 -24.66 18.86
N LYS A 893 28.17 -24.53 18.81
CA LYS A 893 27.21 -23.97 19.78
C LYS A 893 27.60 -22.70 20.56
N ILE A 894 27.00 -21.57 20.14
CA ILE A 894 26.76 -20.43 21.04
C ILE A 894 25.27 -20.07 21.01
N ILE A 895 24.62 -20.34 22.14
CA ILE A 895 23.32 -19.82 22.54
C ILE A 895 23.54 -18.37 22.97
N VAL A 896 22.84 -17.41 22.35
CA VAL A 896 22.89 -15.99 22.72
C VAL A 896 21.52 -15.57 23.28
N PRO A 897 21.43 -15.01 24.50
CA PRO A 897 20.19 -14.49 25.07
C PRO A 897 19.77 -13.16 24.43
N SER A 898 18.46 -12.92 24.46
CA SER A 898 17.75 -11.77 23.86
C SER A 898 17.89 -10.47 24.70
N PRO A 899 17.37 -9.31 24.22
CA PRO A 899 18.02 -8.01 24.34
C PRO A 899 17.84 -7.28 25.70
N LEU A 900 18.87 -6.51 26.01
CA LEU A 900 18.98 -5.51 27.08
C LEU A 900 17.85 -4.46 27.03
N GLU A 901 17.18 -4.28 28.18
CA GLU A 901 16.41 -3.08 28.52
C GLU A 901 17.38 -1.95 28.92
N GLU A 902 17.18 -0.75 28.35
CA GLU A 902 17.90 0.46 28.75
C GLU A 902 17.04 1.23 29.77
N ILE A 903 17.41 1.17 31.06
CA ILE A 903 16.83 2.00 32.12
C ILE A 903 17.79 3.16 32.38
N ILE A 904 17.37 4.38 32.10
CA ILE A 904 18.13 5.58 32.48
C ILE A 904 17.55 6.14 33.79
N ILE A 905 18.31 6.08 34.87
CA ILE A 905 17.92 6.53 36.21
C ILE A 905 18.51 7.92 36.49
N THR A 906 17.66 8.83 36.97
CA THR A 906 18.02 10.14 37.52
C THR A 906 17.69 10.22 39.02
N THR A 907 18.39 11.09 39.74
CA THR A 907 18.63 11.06 41.21
C THR A 907 17.38 11.17 42.12
N GLN A 908 16.19 11.38 41.57
CA GLN A 908 14.93 11.45 42.34
C GLN A 908 14.26 10.07 42.50
N HIS A 909 14.83 9.01 41.90
CA HIS A 909 14.37 7.62 41.99
C HIS A 909 14.99 6.79 43.14
N TYR A 910 15.88 7.35 43.97
CA TYR A 910 16.53 6.57 45.04
C TYR A 910 15.54 6.06 46.10
N LYS A 911 14.50 6.85 46.45
CA LYS A 911 13.45 6.44 47.40
C LYS A 911 12.42 5.45 46.82
N LYS A 912 12.27 5.38 45.49
CA LYS A 912 11.37 4.41 44.83
C LYS A 912 12.07 3.10 44.45
N LEU A 913 13.40 3.03 44.58
CA LEU A 913 14.16 1.82 44.34
C LEU A 913 13.95 0.76 45.45
N GLU A 914 13.58 1.16 46.67
CA GLU A 914 13.25 0.23 47.76
C GLU A 914 11.95 -0.57 47.51
N GLU A 915 11.04 -0.01 46.71
CA GLU A 915 9.71 -0.60 46.46
C GLU A 915 9.68 -1.61 45.29
N HIS A 916 10.71 -1.66 44.44
CA HIS A 916 10.70 -2.41 43.16
C HIS A 916 11.77 -3.51 43.04
N ILE A 917 12.32 -4.01 44.15
CA ILE A 917 13.32 -5.08 44.16
C ILE A 917 12.71 -6.39 44.67
N ASP A 918 12.85 -7.42 43.83
CA ASP A 918 12.48 -8.82 44.11
C ASP A 918 13.17 -9.37 45.38
N LYS A 919 12.48 -10.27 46.10
CA LYS A 919 12.78 -10.68 47.49
C LYS A 919 14.18 -11.28 47.66
N SER A 920 14.74 -11.89 46.61
CA SER A 920 16.11 -12.44 46.56
C SER A 920 17.21 -11.37 46.51
N ARG A 921 16.95 -10.24 45.84
CA ARG A 921 17.88 -9.10 45.74
C ARG A 921 17.77 -8.14 46.93
N LYS A 922 16.61 -8.10 47.60
CA LYS A 922 16.44 -7.41 48.89
C LYS A 922 17.39 -7.95 49.96
N ASN A 923 17.59 -9.26 50.03
CA ASN A 923 18.53 -9.87 50.98
C ASN A 923 20.00 -9.54 50.65
N PHE A 924 20.36 -9.43 49.37
CA PHE A 924 21.72 -9.12 48.91
C PHE A 924 22.17 -7.69 49.27
N ILE A 925 21.28 -6.70 49.10
CA ILE A 925 21.59 -5.29 49.38
C ILE A 925 21.58 -5.00 50.89
N LYS A 926 20.69 -5.67 51.65
CA LYS A 926 20.53 -5.48 53.10
C LYS A 926 21.72 -6.02 53.91
N TYR A 927 22.45 -7.02 53.41
CA TYR A 927 23.59 -7.64 54.11
C TYR A 927 24.92 -6.90 53.95
N ILE A 928 25.15 -6.24 52.80
CA ILE A 928 26.47 -5.68 52.45
C ILE A 928 26.61 -4.20 52.82
N PHE A 929 25.55 -3.40 52.71
CA PHE A 929 25.66 -1.95 52.88
C PHE A 929 25.99 -1.46 54.31
N PRO A 930 25.52 -2.09 55.40
CA PRO A 930 25.81 -1.60 56.75
C PRO A 930 27.25 -1.89 57.25
N THR A 931 28.00 -2.77 56.58
CA THR A 931 29.30 -3.29 57.09
C THR A 931 30.53 -2.79 56.32
N LEU A 932 30.35 -1.95 55.29
CA LEU A 932 31.44 -1.39 54.47
C LEU A 932 32.23 -0.32 55.24
N LYS A 933 33.26 -0.72 56.00
CA LYS A 933 34.12 0.21 56.75
C LYS A 933 35.37 0.69 55.98
N ARG A 934 35.78 0.06 54.86
CA ARG A 934 36.99 0.48 54.09
C ARG A 934 36.86 0.32 52.55
N PRO A 935 37.55 1.15 51.73
CA PRO A 935 37.60 0.97 50.27
C PRO A 935 38.50 -0.21 49.85
N ASN A 936 38.08 -1.01 48.85
CA ASN A 936 38.81 -2.13 48.23
C ASN A 936 38.80 -3.46 49.02
N GLU A 937 37.63 -3.98 49.38
CA GLU A 937 37.48 -5.26 50.09
C GLU A 937 36.97 -6.37 49.14
N ILE A 938 37.43 -7.61 49.33
CA ILE A 938 36.93 -8.82 48.66
C ILE A 938 36.02 -9.57 49.62
N ARG A 939 34.80 -9.92 49.20
CA ARG A 939 33.90 -10.77 50.00
C ARG A 939 33.33 -11.93 49.23
N GLU A 940 33.18 -13.05 49.90
CA GLU A 940 32.60 -14.27 49.36
C GLU A 940 31.17 -14.43 49.87
N VAL A 941 30.21 -14.58 48.96
CA VAL A 941 28.80 -14.81 49.30
C VAL A 941 28.26 -15.89 48.37
N ASN A 942 27.76 -16.99 48.93
CA ASN A 942 27.25 -18.16 48.21
C ASN A 942 28.24 -18.72 47.15
N GLY A 943 29.52 -18.82 47.49
CA GLY A 943 30.57 -19.40 46.62
C GLY A 943 31.06 -18.48 45.49
N GLU A 944 30.58 -17.24 45.42
CA GLU A 944 31.04 -16.23 44.48
C GLU A 944 31.85 -15.12 45.21
N ARG A 945 33.01 -14.74 44.66
CA ARG A 945 33.86 -13.68 45.23
C ARG A 945 33.61 -12.33 44.55
N PHE A 946 33.31 -11.32 45.35
CA PHE A 946 32.95 -9.97 44.92
C PHE A 946 34.04 -8.98 45.32
N TYR A 947 34.51 -8.17 44.36
CA TYR A 947 35.45 -7.08 44.61
C TYR A 947 34.73 -5.73 44.56
N ILE A 948 34.79 -4.96 45.65
CA ILE A 948 34.06 -3.69 45.77
C ILE A 948 35.04 -2.53 45.94
N LYS A 949 35.04 -1.62 44.96
CA LYS A 949 35.87 -0.41 44.96
C LYS A 949 35.03 0.86 45.05
N LEU A 950 35.30 1.67 46.07
CA LEU A 950 34.64 2.97 46.30
C LEU A 950 35.53 4.10 45.79
N PHE A 951 34.97 5.00 44.98
CA PHE A 951 35.64 6.21 44.52
C PHE A 951 35.01 7.46 45.17
N LYS A 952 35.82 8.28 45.84
CA LYS A 952 35.38 9.58 46.37
C LYS A 952 35.41 10.62 45.26
N ASN A 953 34.23 11.03 44.77
CA ASN A 953 33.96 12.41 44.32
C ASN A 953 32.46 12.62 44.04
N ARG A 954 31.79 13.36 44.95
CA ARG A 954 30.42 13.97 44.96
C ARG A 954 29.21 13.21 44.35
N LYS A 955 29.38 12.02 43.77
CA LYS A 955 28.38 10.97 43.55
C LYS A 955 29.09 9.63 43.73
N ILE A 956 28.68 8.85 44.73
CA ILE A 956 29.24 7.52 44.96
C ILE A 956 28.89 6.65 43.75
N LYS A 957 29.85 6.36 42.88
CA LYS A 957 29.73 5.32 41.85
C LYS A 957 30.31 4.03 42.41
N ILE A 958 29.45 3.05 42.66
CA ILE A 958 29.86 1.71 43.08
C ILE A 958 29.96 0.87 41.80
N HIS A 959 31.18 0.40 41.50
CA HIS A 959 31.39 -0.60 40.46
C HIS A 959 31.55 -1.96 41.15
N ILE A 960 30.55 -2.83 41.00
CA ILE A 960 30.62 -4.22 41.49
C ILE A 960 31.22 -5.04 40.35
N VAL A 961 32.44 -5.53 40.55
CA VAL A 961 33.07 -6.45 39.61
C VAL A 961 32.78 -7.86 40.11
N VAL A 962 31.96 -8.59 39.37
CA VAL A 962 31.64 -9.99 39.68
C VAL A 962 32.71 -10.85 39.00
N VAL A 963 33.51 -11.54 39.81
CA VAL A 963 34.51 -12.50 39.33
C VAL A 963 33.94 -13.89 39.62
N LYS A 964 33.57 -14.61 38.55
CA LYS A 964 33.05 -15.97 38.68
C LYS A 964 34.14 -16.98 38.40
N THR A 965 34.26 -17.98 39.26
CA THR A 965 35.10 -19.15 39.08
C THR A 965 34.38 -20.18 38.22
N LYS A 966 35.06 -20.70 37.22
CA LYS A 966 34.67 -21.94 36.56
C LYS A 966 35.04 -23.14 37.46
N PRO A 967 34.44 -24.32 37.24
CA PRO A 967 34.79 -25.55 37.97
C PRO A 967 36.28 -25.93 37.89
N ASP A 968 37.00 -25.45 36.86
CA ASP A 968 38.44 -25.67 36.63
C ASP A 968 39.36 -24.66 37.35
N GLY A 969 38.81 -23.76 38.17
CA GLY A 969 39.57 -22.74 38.90
C GLY A 969 39.91 -21.48 38.08
N THR A 970 39.46 -21.37 36.82
CA THR A 970 39.68 -20.15 36.03
C THR A 970 38.62 -19.07 36.27
N PHE A 971 39.06 -17.81 36.31
CA PHE A 971 38.19 -16.66 36.59
C PHE A 971 37.73 -15.97 35.29
N TYR A 972 36.49 -15.49 35.24
CA TYR A 972 36.04 -14.58 34.18
C TYR A 972 35.30 -13.36 34.72
N VAL A 973 35.50 -12.23 34.04
CA VAL A 973 35.00 -10.90 34.43
C VAL A 973 33.92 -10.46 33.44
N THR A 974 32.74 -10.10 33.93
CA THR A 974 31.62 -9.65 33.08
C THR A 974 31.31 -8.16 33.29
N ASN A 975 30.80 -7.49 32.24
CA ASN A 975 30.41 -6.07 32.22
C ASN A 975 31.54 -5.05 32.53
N PHE A 976 32.57 -4.98 31.66
CA PHE A 976 33.66 -4.01 31.82
C PHE A 976 33.96 -3.21 30.53
N PRO A 977 34.24 -1.89 30.61
CA PRO A 977 34.65 -1.10 29.45
C PRO A 977 36.07 -1.47 28.97
N ILE A 978 36.22 -1.75 27.67
CA ILE A 978 37.49 -2.13 27.04
C ILE A 978 38.61 -1.09 27.28
N SER A 979 38.25 0.18 27.42
CA SER A 979 39.19 1.29 27.64
C SER A 979 39.99 1.22 28.94
N GLU A 980 39.48 0.49 29.94
CA GLU A 980 40.10 0.36 31.26
C GLU A 980 40.85 -1.00 31.43
N TRP A 981 40.79 -1.88 30.42
CA TRP A 981 41.32 -3.26 30.46
C TRP A 981 42.82 -3.34 30.82
N ARG A 982 43.61 -2.35 30.38
CA ARG A 982 45.05 -2.26 30.68
C ARG A 982 45.36 -2.10 32.18
N LYS A 983 44.46 -1.48 32.96
CA LYS A 983 44.65 -1.28 34.41
C LYS A 983 44.34 -2.55 35.21
N ILE A 984 43.32 -3.30 34.79
CA ILE A 984 42.96 -4.59 35.39
C ILE A 984 44.00 -5.67 35.08
N LYS A 985 44.53 -5.72 33.86
CA LYS A 985 45.61 -6.66 33.49
C LYS A 985 46.86 -6.51 34.38
N LYS A 986 47.11 -5.29 34.89
CA LYS A 986 48.19 -4.98 35.84
C LYS A 986 47.91 -5.48 37.26
N ILE A 987 46.63 -5.53 37.66
CA ILE A 987 46.19 -6.01 38.99
C ILE A 987 46.11 -7.53 39.00
N ILE A 988 45.53 -8.14 37.96
CA ILE A 988 45.43 -9.61 37.81
C ILE A 988 46.83 -10.27 37.74
N LYS A 989 47.82 -9.61 37.11
CA LYS A 989 49.21 -10.05 37.12
C LYS A 989 49.91 -9.93 38.48
N LYS A 990 49.44 -9.04 39.37
CA LYS A 990 50.05 -8.84 40.69
C LYS A 990 49.66 -9.96 41.68
N ASP A 991 48.50 -10.58 41.46
CA ASP A 991 47.91 -11.60 42.35
C ASP A 991 47.84 -13.02 41.73
N ASN A 992 48.54 -13.28 40.61
CA ASN A 992 48.68 -14.61 39.96
C ASN A 992 47.37 -15.35 39.58
N LEU A 993 46.33 -14.63 39.15
CA LEU A 993 45.03 -15.23 38.79
C LEU A 993 44.91 -15.56 37.29
N LEU A 994 44.48 -16.80 36.94
CA LEU A 994 44.21 -17.25 35.57
C LEU A 994 42.88 -16.71 35.03
N TYR A 995 42.85 -16.13 33.81
CA TYR A 995 41.63 -15.54 33.21
C TYR A 995 41.48 -15.78 31.70
N SER A 996 40.24 -15.71 31.19
CA SER A 996 39.90 -15.67 29.75
C SER A 996 38.99 -14.49 29.38
N VAL A 997 39.13 -13.92 28.17
CA VAL A 997 38.36 -12.75 27.70
C VAL A 997 37.51 -13.13 26.49
N ALA A 998 36.20 -12.87 26.54
CA ALA A 998 35.32 -12.99 25.38
C ALA A 998 35.29 -11.66 24.58
N PRO A 999 35.40 -11.66 23.23
CA PRO A 999 35.28 -10.45 22.42
C PRO A 999 33.80 -10.07 22.23
N LYS A 1000 33.44 -8.80 22.46
CA LYS A 1000 32.12 -8.23 22.11
C LYS A 1000 32.24 -7.27 20.90
N PRO A 1001 31.21 -7.22 20.01
CA PRO A 1001 31.13 -6.25 18.92
C PRO A 1001 30.75 -4.85 19.43
N ALA A 1002 31.35 -3.82 18.83
CA ALA A 1002 31.15 -2.42 19.21
C ALA A 1002 29.77 -1.91 18.78
N THR A 1003 28.95 -1.48 19.74
CA THR A 1003 27.80 -0.58 19.54
C THR A 1003 27.82 0.47 20.65
N ALA A 1004 27.89 1.75 20.26
CA ALA A 1004 27.80 2.89 21.17
C ALA A 1004 26.38 3.45 21.12
N HIS A 1005 25.69 3.45 22.25
CA HIS A 1005 24.46 4.24 22.47
C HIS A 1005 24.72 5.18 23.65
N TYR A 1006 24.46 6.46 23.42
CA TYR A 1006 24.48 7.53 24.42
C TYR A 1006 23.06 7.71 24.93
N CYS A 1007 22.83 7.44 26.21
CA CYS A 1007 21.60 7.73 26.91
C CYS A 1007 21.91 8.69 28.06
N ALA A 1008 21.47 9.94 27.92
CA ALA A 1008 21.57 10.98 28.95
C ALA A 1008 20.17 11.24 29.52
N ALA A 1009 19.98 10.97 30.81
CA ALA A 1009 18.86 11.49 31.59
C ALA A 1009 19.42 12.47 32.63
N GLY A 1010 18.80 13.64 32.72
CA GLY A 1010 19.03 14.63 33.76
C GLY A 1010 17.69 14.96 34.41
N ASN A 1011 17.63 14.84 35.74
CA ASN A 1011 16.51 15.36 36.53
C ASN A 1011 16.66 16.86 36.71
N LEU A 1012 15.53 17.54 36.55
CA LEU A 1012 15.23 18.85 37.10
C LEU A 1012 15.35 18.82 38.63
N ASN A 1013 15.95 19.88 39.19
CA ASN A 1013 15.40 20.53 40.37
C ASN A 1013 15.39 22.03 40.09
N ILE A 1014 14.21 22.61 40.29
CA ILE A 1014 13.87 24.01 40.09
C ILE A 1014 14.22 24.77 41.38
N THR A 1015 14.84 25.94 41.24
CA THR A 1015 14.61 27.08 42.16
C THR A 1015 14.66 28.39 41.36
N HIS A 1016 13.61 29.20 41.56
CA HIS A 1016 13.29 30.48 40.92
C HIS A 1016 14.37 31.57 41.07
N LYS A 1017 14.54 32.41 40.01
CA LYS A 1017 14.19 33.85 40.02
C LYS A 1017 14.45 34.51 38.66
N GLU A 1018 13.63 35.52 38.39
CA GLU A 1018 13.36 36.24 37.14
C GLU A 1018 14.48 37.18 36.69
N LYS A 1019 14.56 37.47 35.37
CA LYS A 1019 14.20 38.78 34.77
C LYS A 1019 14.63 38.88 33.29
N ASN A 1020 13.75 39.56 32.54
CA ASN A 1020 13.77 39.91 31.12
C ASN A 1020 15.11 40.39 30.55
N VAL A 1021 15.43 40.00 29.30
CA VAL A 1021 15.81 40.94 28.21
C VAL A 1021 15.38 40.35 26.86
N LYS A 1022 14.48 41.07 26.17
CA LYS A 1022 14.22 40.96 24.73
C LYS A 1022 15.47 41.39 23.95
N VAL A 1023 16.02 40.53 23.08
CA VAL A 1023 16.59 40.99 21.79
C VAL A 1023 16.31 39.96 20.70
N ARG A 1024 15.48 40.38 19.73
CA ARG A 1024 15.28 39.75 18.43
C ARG A 1024 16.57 39.88 17.60
N LYS A 1025 17.00 38.78 16.97
CA LYS A 1025 17.53 38.82 15.59
C LYS A 1025 17.26 37.49 14.89
N ILE A 1026 15.98 37.28 14.59
CA ILE A 1026 15.50 36.24 13.69
C ILE A 1026 15.77 36.74 12.26
N LEU A 1027 16.95 36.43 11.73
CA LEU A 1027 17.24 36.52 10.30
C LEU A 1027 16.62 35.29 9.64
N LEU A 1028 15.37 35.43 9.17
CA LEU A 1028 14.63 34.36 8.49
C LEU A 1028 14.06 34.82 7.16
N GLU A 1029 14.95 35.11 6.24
CA GLU A 1029 14.65 35.05 4.82
C GLU A 1029 15.46 33.91 4.20
N ASN A 1030 14.76 32.80 3.94
CA ASN A 1030 15.21 31.54 3.35
C ASN A 1030 16.07 30.63 4.26
N GLN A 1031 15.42 29.79 5.08
CA GLN A 1031 16.13 28.75 5.84
C GLN A 1031 16.38 27.50 4.99
N GLU A 1032 17.66 27.20 4.78
CA GLU A 1032 18.14 25.85 4.46
C GLU A 1032 18.51 25.14 5.78
N ILE A 1033 17.83 24.03 6.09
CA ILE A 1033 18.23 23.12 7.18
C ILE A 1033 19.18 22.09 6.56
N LEU A 1034 20.46 22.11 6.95
CA LEU A 1034 21.50 21.17 6.51
C LEU A 1034 21.63 20.01 7.52
N THR A 1035 21.52 18.76 7.08
CA THR A 1035 21.60 17.59 8.00
C THR A 1035 22.45 16.43 7.47
N GLN A 1036 23.32 15.84 8.31
CA GLN A 1036 24.14 14.65 8.02
C GLN A 1036 23.47 13.36 8.52
N ASN A 1037 23.22 12.40 7.63
CA ASN A 1037 22.79 10.99 7.84
C ASN A 1037 22.45 10.51 9.27
N GLN A 1038 21.34 10.99 9.83
CA GLN A 1038 20.74 10.55 11.09
C GLN A 1038 19.21 10.50 10.95
N LYS A 1039 18.52 9.85 11.90
CA LYS A 1039 17.06 9.95 12.03
C LYS A 1039 16.70 11.36 12.52
N PHE A 1040 15.76 12.03 11.87
CA PHE A 1040 15.35 13.38 12.27
C PHE A 1040 13.87 13.42 12.62
N LEU A 1041 13.55 13.86 13.83
CA LEU A 1041 12.18 14.12 14.25
C LEU A 1041 11.90 15.61 14.18
N ILE A 1042 10.93 16.00 13.36
CA ILE A 1042 10.44 17.36 13.24
C ILE A 1042 9.10 17.43 13.94
N LYS A 1043 9.05 18.18 15.04
CA LYS A 1043 7.85 18.36 15.84
C LYS A 1043 6.74 19.08 15.07
N LYS A 1044 5.51 18.60 15.18
CA LYS A 1044 4.32 19.22 14.55
C LYS A 1044 4.19 20.70 14.92
N GLU A 1045 4.35 21.02 16.20
CA GLU A 1045 4.30 22.40 16.74
C GLU A 1045 5.30 23.34 16.04
N LYS A 1046 6.52 22.85 15.83
CA LYS A 1046 7.58 23.61 15.15
C LYS A 1046 7.18 23.92 13.71
N ILE A 1047 6.54 22.99 13.02
CA ILE A 1047 6.09 23.18 11.65
C ILE A 1047 4.95 24.20 11.61
N ASN A 1048 3.99 24.10 12.51
CA ASN A 1048 2.88 25.05 12.63
C ASN A 1048 3.36 26.48 12.89
N SER A 1049 4.45 26.66 13.64
CA SER A 1049 5.04 27.97 13.91
C SER A 1049 5.56 28.72 12.66
N PHE A 1050 5.88 28.03 11.56
CA PHE A 1050 6.34 28.69 10.33
C PHE A 1050 5.19 29.42 9.62
N LYS A 1051 5.32 30.73 9.41
CA LYS A 1051 4.33 31.50 8.63
C LYS A 1051 4.28 31.13 7.14
N LYS A 1052 5.35 30.55 6.59
CA LYS A 1052 5.43 30.17 5.17
C LYS A 1052 4.56 28.94 4.88
N LYS A 1053 3.84 28.97 3.77
CA LYS A 1053 3.08 27.83 3.24
C LYS A 1053 3.98 26.73 2.64
N GLU A 1054 5.23 27.05 2.35
CA GLU A 1054 6.21 26.13 1.78
C GLU A 1054 7.46 26.03 2.66
N ILE A 1055 7.91 24.81 2.91
CA ILE A 1055 9.09 24.48 3.72
C ILE A 1055 10.00 23.58 2.87
N THR A 1056 11.29 23.95 2.77
CA THR A 1056 12.29 23.16 2.03
C THR A 1056 13.32 22.59 2.99
N LEU A 1057 13.59 21.29 2.86
CA LEU A 1057 14.55 20.52 3.65
C LEU A 1057 15.63 19.94 2.73
N LYS A 1058 16.90 20.03 3.12
CA LYS A 1058 18.03 19.41 2.40
C LYS A 1058 18.71 18.36 3.27
N VAL A 1059 18.66 17.11 2.83
CA VAL A 1059 19.23 15.95 3.53
C VAL A 1059 20.50 15.50 2.83
N PHE A 1060 21.64 15.53 3.53
CA PHE A 1060 22.93 15.08 3.02
C PHE A 1060 23.19 13.65 3.50
N LEU A 1061 23.23 12.72 2.56
CA LEU A 1061 23.55 11.33 2.85
C LEU A 1061 25.06 11.17 3.06
N SER A 1062 25.47 10.28 3.98
CA SER A 1062 26.89 10.08 4.35
C SER A 1062 27.64 9.18 3.39
#